data_AF-A0A6J0B5G9-F1
#
_entry.id   AF-A0A6J0B5G9-F1
#
_cell.length_a   1.000
_cell.length_b   1.000
_cell.length_c   1.000
_cell.angle_alpha   90.00
_cell.angle_beta   90.00
_cell.angle_gamma   90.00
#
_symmetry.space_group_name_H-M   'P 1'
#
loop_
_entity.id
_entity.type
_entity.pdbx_description
1 polymer ?
#
loop_
_entity_poly.entity_id
_entity_poly.type
_entity_poly.pdbx_seq_one_letter_code
_entity_poly.pdbx_strand_id
1 'polypeptide(L)'
;METNNYPTMNGLVKFTKLRSAMDPGFWAKLSELKLDSLKLNDQIKIPLWASYNLDRQSDRQGRTLKLDCTSFNENVEMTSHRSVVTCSGFLINTNTYESFREIKPEEFISEASVSLLRSIKDGSAVREPCRLAFFILLSFADLKRYRFHYWTAHPTSFNLPELYHVCNPLSAGSQLSPDQLAQLTRSFLALDSKQKAFFTVLVPGSDNLHVEHLSKGVDLFEKKATADVFVEQCEEEIYFGFYDPCNSPEPGWPLRNLICLLFWHCPKAAFNSVIKIVAMRGPDAKDAVIFTMKAKEYENKMETREIIFEGRFVGWERSHNGKMGPNIIDLSNSMDIVKLSERAVNLNLKLMKWRLVPDLNLEKINKTRCLLLGAGTLGCSVARVLLGWGVQKLTLVDGSTVSQSNPVRQSLYTHTDAVERRYKAEAAKDALLRIHPSLDVESAILQIPMPGHVVGPSMMDATRSAAKFLEELVTQHDVIFLLLDSREARWLPTLLAAVHGKLVINAALGFDSYTVQRHGTRDNVRPDSPDFTMHNPAGADLGCYFCNDITQPGNSQMDRTLDQQCTVSRPGLAQVAGGLAVELMVSLTQHPEYAEARALIADDRSEPHSDVEHGGGGLLGGVPHTIRGSLWNYETHLTVTHRFPACTACSTPLINEFRKKGFDVILNACNEPNYLEHLTGLNDLLKRPDLDELCFAIDSSSEDENEEPGHPNHK
;
A
#
# COMPACT_ATOMS: atom_id res chain seq x y z
N MET A 1 2.78 -19.46 79.42
CA MET A 1 2.02 -20.11 78.33
C MET A 1 2.03 -19.13 77.17
N GLU A 2 3.04 -19.27 76.33
CA GLU A 2 3.30 -18.46 75.14
C GLU A 2 2.29 -18.79 74.05
N THR A 3 1.59 -17.79 73.55
CA THR A 3 0.76 -17.90 72.36
C THR A 3 1.62 -17.57 71.14
N ASN A 4 2.00 -18.60 70.39
CA ASN A 4 2.65 -18.52 69.08
C ASN A 4 1.79 -17.71 68.10
N ASN A 5 2.19 -16.46 67.84
CA ASN A 5 1.69 -15.67 66.71
C ASN A 5 2.37 -16.17 65.42
N TYR A 6 1.74 -17.12 64.73
CA TYR A 6 2.10 -17.40 63.33
C TYR A 6 1.64 -16.22 62.46
N PRO A 7 2.50 -15.66 61.59
CA PRO A 7 2.09 -14.60 60.68
C PRO A 7 1.03 -15.15 59.71
N THR A 8 -0.13 -14.50 59.66
CA THR A 8 -1.20 -14.77 58.70
C THR A 8 -0.68 -14.61 57.27
N MET A 9 -0.65 -15.71 56.50
CA MET A 9 -0.20 -15.69 55.10
C MET A 9 -1.23 -15.00 54.19
N ASN A 10 -0.80 -13.95 53.48
CA ASN A 10 -1.64 -13.15 52.60
C ASN A 10 -1.59 -13.65 51.15
N GLY A 11 -2.27 -14.74 50.83
CA GLY A 11 -2.50 -15.18 49.43
C GLY A 11 -1.26 -15.65 48.65
N LEU A 12 -1.50 -16.43 47.60
CA LEU A 12 -0.48 -17.02 46.74
C LEU A 12 0.15 -15.96 45.81
N VAL A 13 1.48 -15.98 45.66
CA VAL A 13 2.22 -15.11 44.72
C VAL A 13 1.84 -15.48 43.28
N LYS A 14 1.27 -14.52 42.55
CA LYS A 14 0.99 -14.63 41.10
C LYS A 14 2.04 -13.87 40.31
N PHE A 15 2.19 -14.22 39.03
CA PHE A 15 3.20 -13.61 38.16
C PHE A 15 2.57 -13.03 36.89
N THR A 16 3.04 -11.86 36.49
CA THR A 16 2.61 -11.19 35.26
C THR A 16 3.48 -11.60 34.09
N LYS A 17 2.85 -12.01 32.98
CA LYS A 17 3.55 -12.40 31.76
C LYS A 17 4.16 -11.18 31.04
N LEU A 18 5.31 -11.41 30.41
CA LEU A 18 6.01 -10.44 29.59
C LEU A 18 5.41 -10.32 28.18
N ARG A 19 5.83 -9.27 27.48
CA ARG A 19 5.54 -9.03 26.07
C ARG A 19 6.79 -8.57 25.33
N SER A 20 6.93 -9.04 24.11
CA SER A 20 7.96 -8.65 23.17
C SER A 20 7.41 -7.75 22.07
N ALA A 21 8.25 -6.85 21.56
CA ALA A 21 7.96 -5.96 20.45
C ALA A 21 9.12 -6.03 19.45
N MET A 22 8.81 -6.33 18.20
CA MET A 22 9.78 -6.40 17.12
C MET A 22 9.60 -5.24 16.15
N ASP A 23 10.70 -4.57 15.85
CA ASP A 23 10.77 -3.49 14.87
C ASP A 23 10.72 -4.05 13.42
N PRO A 24 10.19 -3.32 12.42
CA PRO A 24 10.29 -3.73 11.01
C PRO A 24 11.72 -4.05 10.54
N GLY A 25 12.73 -3.36 11.08
CA GLY A 25 14.15 -3.62 10.80
C GLY A 25 14.62 -5.01 11.24
N PHE A 26 14.03 -5.59 12.30
CA PHE A 26 14.30 -6.97 12.71
C PHE A 26 13.91 -7.96 11.59
N TRP A 27 12.72 -7.79 11.02
CA TRP A 27 12.19 -8.65 9.96
C TRP A 27 12.92 -8.48 8.64
N ALA A 28 13.33 -7.25 8.32
CA ALA A 28 14.19 -6.98 7.18
C ALA A 28 15.52 -7.74 7.30
N LYS A 29 16.17 -7.68 8.47
CA LYS A 29 17.43 -8.42 8.69
C LYS A 29 17.24 -9.93 8.67
N LEU A 30 16.14 -10.45 9.22
CA LEU A 30 15.82 -11.88 9.13
C LEU A 30 15.63 -12.32 7.67
N SER A 31 15.01 -11.49 6.84
CA SER A 31 14.79 -11.77 5.42
C SER A 31 16.12 -11.87 4.66
N GLU A 32 17.04 -10.92 4.90
CA GLU A 32 18.41 -10.94 4.37
C GLU A 32 19.16 -12.21 4.79
N LEU A 33 19.18 -12.52 6.09
CA LEU A 33 19.86 -13.71 6.61
C LEU A 33 19.29 -15.01 6.05
N LYS A 34 17.97 -15.09 5.85
CA LYS A 34 17.31 -16.26 5.28
C LYS A 34 17.68 -16.49 3.82
N LEU A 35 17.78 -15.42 3.03
CA LEU A 35 18.16 -15.50 1.61
C LEU A 35 19.66 -15.79 1.43
N ASP A 36 20.52 -15.12 2.18
CA ASP A 36 21.95 -15.11 1.91
C ASP A 36 22.70 -16.22 2.66
N SER A 37 22.34 -16.47 3.92
CA SER A 37 23.12 -17.31 4.84
C SER A 37 22.44 -18.63 5.20
N LEU A 38 21.18 -18.60 5.64
CA LEU A 38 20.50 -19.76 6.25
C LEU A 38 19.90 -20.72 5.20
N LYS A 39 19.44 -20.19 4.06
CA LYS A 39 18.87 -20.93 2.93
C LYS A 39 17.78 -21.93 3.36
N LEU A 40 18.07 -23.24 3.34
CA LEU A 40 17.14 -24.33 3.64
C LEU A 40 17.35 -24.96 5.02
N ASN A 41 18.24 -24.43 5.86
CA ASN A 41 18.50 -25.01 7.17
C ASN A 41 17.55 -24.41 8.21
N ASP A 42 16.63 -25.24 8.73
CA ASP A 42 15.60 -24.87 9.71
C ASP A 42 15.95 -25.24 11.17
N GLN A 43 17.06 -25.95 11.39
CA GLN A 43 17.50 -26.36 12.73
C GLN A 43 18.57 -25.44 13.36
N ILE A 44 18.90 -24.33 12.70
CA ILE A 44 19.88 -23.38 13.23
C ILE A 44 19.25 -22.56 14.35
N LYS A 45 19.84 -22.64 15.54
CA LYS A 45 19.57 -21.71 16.64
C LYS A 45 20.36 -20.44 16.39
N ILE A 46 19.66 -19.38 15.98
CA ILE A 46 20.27 -18.07 15.72
C ILE A 46 20.33 -17.31 17.06
N PRO A 47 21.51 -17.00 17.61
CA PRO A 47 21.60 -16.24 18.85
C PRO A 47 20.99 -14.84 18.67
N LEU A 48 20.23 -14.40 19.67
CA LEU A 48 19.60 -13.08 19.68
C LEU A 48 19.90 -12.32 20.97
N TRP A 49 20.04 -11.01 20.82
CA TRP A 49 20.09 -10.07 21.92
C TRP A 49 18.86 -9.16 21.89
N ALA A 50 18.24 -8.99 23.04
CA ALA A 50 17.11 -8.09 23.21
C ALA A 50 17.34 -7.21 24.44
N SER A 51 16.62 -6.09 24.52
CA SER A 51 16.79 -5.18 25.65
C SER A 51 15.50 -4.53 26.11
N TYR A 52 15.47 -4.20 27.41
CA TYR A 52 14.53 -3.23 27.97
C TYR A 52 15.24 -1.89 28.10
N ASN A 53 14.59 -0.83 27.62
CA ASN A 53 15.11 0.53 27.77
C ASN A 53 14.70 1.12 29.12
N LEU A 54 15.65 1.77 29.82
CA LEU A 54 15.46 2.46 31.08
C LEU A 54 15.16 3.96 30.93
N ASP A 55 14.96 4.46 29.69
CA ASP A 55 14.67 5.87 29.43
C ASP A 55 13.33 6.29 30.02
N ARG A 56 13.32 7.45 30.71
CA ARG A 56 12.13 8.03 31.35
C ARG A 56 10.98 8.32 30.38
N GLN A 57 11.25 8.48 29.08
CA GLN A 57 10.22 8.67 28.05
C GLN A 57 9.52 7.36 27.65
N SER A 58 10.19 6.22 27.78
CA SER A 58 9.67 4.90 27.40
C SER A 58 8.57 4.39 28.33
N ASP A 59 8.47 4.97 29.53
CA ASP A 59 7.54 4.53 30.57
C ASP A 59 6.06 4.73 30.19
N ARG A 60 5.78 5.67 29.27
CA ARG A 60 4.42 5.97 28.80
C ARG A 60 3.88 4.98 27.76
N GLN A 61 4.75 4.22 27.09
CA GLN A 61 4.38 3.31 25.98
C GLN A 61 4.32 1.83 26.39
N GLY A 62 4.63 1.51 27.65
CA GLY A 62 4.73 0.14 28.15
C GLY A 62 6.12 -0.45 27.91
N ARG A 63 6.65 -1.11 28.94
CA ARG A 63 8.02 -1.66 28.95
C ARG A 63 8.00 -3.07 28.36
N THR A 64 8.16 -3.15 27.04
CA THR A 64 8.25 -4.43 26.30
C THR A 64 9.68 -4.79 25.98
N LEU A 65 9.95 -6.08 25.81
CA LEU A 65 11.25 -6.55 25.33
C LEU A 65 11.42 -6.16 23.85
N LYS A 66 12.36 -5.27 23.52
CA LYS A 66 12.54 -4.77 22.16
C LYS A 66 13.56 -5.60 21.39
N LEU A 67 13.22 -5.90 20.13
CA LEU A 67 14.10 -6.53 19.15
C LEU A 67 14.13 -5.71 17.86
N ASP A 68 15.32 -5.48 17.33
CA ASP A 68 15.58 -4.69 16.12
C ASP A 68 16.65 -5.37 15.24
N CYS A 69 17.17 -4.69 14.22
CA CYS A 69 18.21 -5.25 13.36
C CYS A 69 19.52 -5.58 14.11
N THR A 70 19.81 -4.89 15.22
CA THR A 70 21.01 -5.11 16.02
C THR A 70 20.92 -6.36 16.89
N SER A 71 19.72 -6.91 17.07
CA SER A 71 19.48 -8.16 17.80
C SER A 71 20.24 -9.36 17.23
N PHE A 72 20.63 -9.33 15.95
CA PHE A 72 21.39 -10.38 15.28
C PHE A 72 22.91 -10.24 15.40
N ASN A 73 23.42 -9.18 16.04
CA ASN A 73 24.85 -8.96 16.19
C ASN A 73 25.48 -9.97 17.16
N GLU A 74 26.67 -10.47 16.84
CA GLU A 74 27.38 -11.44 17.70
C GLU A 74 27.83 -10.82 19.04
N ASN A 75 28.26 -9.55 19.02
CA ASN A 75 28.83 -8.87 20.17
C ASN A 75 27.80 -8.01 20.92
N VAL A 76 27.57 -8.34 22.20
CA VAL A 76 26.71 -7.59 23.14
C VAL A 76 27.14 -6.14 23.30
N GLU A 77 28.43 -5.84 23.16
CA GLU A 77 28.97 -4.49 23.37
C GLU A 77 28.44 -3.46 22.35
N MET A 78 27.95 -3.93 21.19
CA MET A 78 27.31 -3.07 20.18
C MET A 78 25.87 -2.70 20.52
N THR A 79 25.22 -3.44 21.44
CA THR A 79 23.81 -3.29 21.80
C THR A 79 23.61 -2.89 23.27
N SER A 80 24.62 -3.09 24.10
CA SER A 80 24.61 -2.79 25.53
C SER A 80 25.13 -1.39 25.82
N HIS A 81 24.30 -0.61 26.51
CA HIS A 81 24.67 0.66 27.11
C HIS A 81 24.13 0.70 28.54
N ARG A 82 24.62 1.62 29.37
CA ARG A 82 24.22 1.68 30.80
C ARG A 82 22.73 1.96 31.02
N SER A 83 22.02 2.42 29.99
CA SER A 83 20.58 2.70 30.01
C SER A 83 19.70 1.53 29.54
N VAL A 84 20.25 0.32 29.35
CA VAL A 84 19.47 -0.86 28.99
C VAL A 84 19.72 -2.04 29.92
N VAL A 85 18.69 -2.89 30.02
CA VAL A 85 18.77 -4.22 30.63
C VAL A 85 18.80 -5.26 29.52
N THR A 86 19.91 -5.98 29.43
CA THR A 86 20.16 -6.94 28.33
C THR A 86 19.53 -8.30 28.64
N CYS A 87 18.86 -8.88 27.66
CA CYS A 87 18.32 -10.24 27.67
C CYS A 87 18.93 -11.04 26.52
N SER A 88 19.21 -12.32 26.77
CA SER A 88 19.75 -13.23 25.76
C SER A 88 18.70 -14.25 25.34
N GLY A 89 18.78 -14.68 24.08
CA GLY A 89 17.83 -15.64 23.56
C GLY A 89 18.31 -16.26 22.25
N PHE A 90 17.42 -17.01 21.61
CA PHE A 90 17.65 -17.45 20.25
C PHE A 90 16.36 -17.47 19.44
N LEU A 91 16.53 -17.38 18.12
CA LEU A 91 15.49 -17.56 17.12
C LEU A 91 15.64 -18.94 16.45
N ILE A 92 14.51 -19.61 16.28
CA ILE A 92 14.37 -20.73 15.36
C ILE A 92 13.33 -20.33 14.31
N ASN A 93 13.76 -20.28 13.05
CA ASN A 93 12.88 -19.98 11.92
C ASN A 93 12.63 -21.25 11.10
N THR A 94 11.38 -21.66 10.95
CA THR A 94 11.03 -22.77 10.04
C THR A 94 10.98 -22.29 8.59
N ASN A 95 11.20 -23.22 7.65
CA ASN A 95 11.15 -22.91 6.23
C ASN A 95 9.74 -23.00 5.63
N THR A 96 8.92 -23.91 6.14
CA THR A 96 7.52 -24.09 5.73
C THR A 96 6.57 -23.69 6.85
N TYR A 97 5.35 -23.32 6.45
CA TYR A 97 4.29 -22.97 7.40
C TYR A 97 3.75 -24.23 8.10
N GLU A 98 3.76 -25.36 7.41
CA GLU A 98 3.34 -26.66 7.92
C GLU A 98 4.24 -27.08 9.09
N SER A 99 5.56 -27.02 8.93
CA SER A 99 6.49 -27.33 10.01
C SER A 99 6.34 -26.38 11.21
N PHE A 100 6.03 -25.09 10.98
CA PHE A 100 5.72 -24.17 12.07
C PHE A 100 4.48 -24.58 12.87
N ARG A 101 3.44 -25.08 12.18
CA ARG A 101 2.16 -25.48 12.79
C ARG A 101 2.23 -26.83 13.51
N GLU A 102 3.07 -27.74 13.04
CA GLU A 102 3.23 -29.08 13.62
C GLU A 102 4.08 -29.08 14.90
N ILE A 103 4.84 -28.01 15.15
CA ILE A 103 5.61 -27.86 16.39
C ILE A 103 4.67 -27.87 17.60
N LYS A 104 4.89 -28.83 18.48
CA LYS A 104 4.23 -28.92 19.78
C LYS A 104 4.87 -27.93 20.75
N PRO A 105 4.17 -26.86 21.19
CA PRO A 105 4.80 -25.80 21.96
C PRO A 105 5.34 -26.22 23.33
N GLU A 106 4.75 -27.26 23.94
CA GLU A 106 5.15 -27.78 25.27
C GLU A 106 6.45 -28.60 25.23
N GLU A 107 6.62 -29.42 24.19
CA GLU A 107 7.84 -30.20 23.95
C GLU A 107 8.96 -29.23 23.55
N PHE A 108 8.69 -28.33 22.60
CA PHE A 108 9.66 -27.36 22.08
C PHE A 108 10.24 -26.45 23.16
N ILE A 109 9.40 -25.85 24.02
CA ILE A 109 9.89 -24.95 25.07
C ILE A 109 10.77 -25.70 26.07
N SER A 110 10.47 -26.97 26.34
CA SER A 110 11.25 -27.79 27.28
C SER A 110 12.62 -28.15 26.69
N GLU A 111 12.68 -28.59 25.43
CA GLU A 111 13.94 -28.87 24.72
C GLU A 111 14.81 -27.64 24.55
N ALA A 112 14.19 -26.50 24.25
CA ALA A 112 14.85 -25.22 24.06
C ALA A 112 15.46 -24.65 25.36
N SER A 113 14.95 -25.05 26.52
CA SER A 113 15.33 -24.51 27.83
C SER A 113 16.43 -25.30 28.56
N VAL A 114 16.95 -26.36 27.96
CA VAL A 114 18.01 -27.20 28.55
C VAL A 114 19.26 -26.40 28.88
N SER A 115 19.62 -25.40 28.05
CA SER A 115 20.76 -24.52 28.30
C SER A 115 20.56 -23.62 29.53
N LEU A 116 19.37 -23.04 29.68
CA LEU A 116 18.98 -22.26 30.86
C LEU A 116 19.08 -23.13 32.12
N LEU A 117 18.54 -24.34 32.07
CA LEU A 117 18.60 -25.27 33.19
C LEU A 117 20.02 -25.64 33.60
N ARG A 118 20.85 -26.00 32.63
CA ARG A 118 22.27 -26.29 32.86
C ARG A 118 22.94 -25.11 33.55
N SER A 119 22.67 -23.89 33.07
CA SER A 119 23.27 -22.67 33.62
C SER A 119 22.86 -22.37 35.07
N ILE A 120 21.63 -22.74 35.45
CA ILE A 120 21.18 -22.64 36.84
C ILE A 120 21.90 -23.72 37.65
N LYS A 121 21.93 -24.99 37.20
CA LYS A 121 22.50 -26.09 37.97
C LYS A 121 24.01 -25.97 38.22
N ASP A 122 24.77 -25.54 37.20
CA ASP A 122 26.24 -25.41 37.26
C ASP A 122 26.73 -24.09 37.89
N GLY A 123 25.81 -23.21 38.27
CA GLY A 123 26.10 -21.92 38.90
C GLY A 123 26.62 -20.84 37.94
N SER A 124 26.65 -21.07 36.63
CA SER A 124 27.00 -20.03 35.66
C SER A 124 26.00 -18.88 35.66
N ALA A 125 24.71 -19.15 35.89
CA ALA A 125 23.68 -18.11 36.05
C ALA A 125 23.84 -17.29 37.36
N VAL A 126 24.55 -17.82 38.37
CA VAL A 126 24.91 -17.08 39.59
C VAL A 126 26.04 -16.08 39.29
N ARG A 127 26.99 -16.46 38.43
CA ARG A 127 28.13 -15.63 37.99
C ARG A 127 27.76 -14.64 36.89
N GLU A 128 26.82 -14.99 36.01
CA GLU A 128 26.33 -14.16 34.91
C GLU A 128 24.79 -14.11 34.94
N PRO A 129 24.21 -13.18 35.72
CA PRO A 129 22.78 -13.19 35.99
C PRO A 129 21.89 -12.92 34.77
N CYS A 130 22.40 -12.24 33.72
CA CYS A 130 21.68 -12.06 32.46
C CYS A 130 21.22 -13.37 31.81
N ARG A 131 21.86 -14.52 32.11
CA ARG A 131 21.45 -15.83 31.61
C ARG A 131 20.07 -16.26 32.12
N LEU A 132 19.60 -15.71 33.23
CA LEU A 132 18.24 -15.94 33.73
C LEU A 132 17.18 -15.14 32.95
N ALA A 133 17.57 -14.04 32.32
CA ALA A 133 16.73 -13.21 31.45
C ALA A 133 16.73 -13.78 30.03
N PHE A 134 16.24 -15.02 29.93
CA PHE A 134 16.29 -15.83 28.73
C PHE A 134 14.95 -15.83 27.97
N PHE A 135 15.00 -15.70 26.65
CA PHE A 135 13.82 -15.78 25.78
C PHE A 135 14.06 -16.67 24.56
N ILE A 136 12.97 -17.17 23.96
CA ILE A 136 12.99 -17.94 22.72
C ILE A 136 12.03 -17.28 21.75
N LEU A 137 12.43 -17.17 20.49
CA LEU A 137 11.56 -16.76 19.39
C LEU A 137 11.42 -17.93 18.41
N LEU A 138 10.19 -18.36 18.15
CA LEU A 138 9.85 -19.28 17.07
C LEU A 138 9.22 -18.48 15.95
N SER A 139 9.66 -18.64 14.70
CA SER A 139 9.08 -17.89 13.58
C SER A 139 8.96 -18.70 12.28
N PHE A 140 8.12 -18.18 11.39
CA PHE A 140 8.03 -18.54 9.99
C PHE A 140 7.88 -17.26 9.16
N ALA A 141 8.87 -17.03 8.28
CA ALA A 141 8.90 -15.88 7.37
C ALA A 141 8.43 -16.25 5.95
N ASP A 142 7.25 -15.75 5.53
CA ASP A 142 6.78 -15.76 4.14
C ASP A 142 7.32 -14.52 3.42
N LEU A 143 8.47 -14.71 2.77
CA LEU A 143 9.17 -13.63 2.05
C LEU A 143 8.48 -13.21 0.74
N LYS A 144 7.53 -14.00 0.22
CA LYS A 144 6.78 -13.64 -0.99
C LYS A 144 5.68 -12.65 -0.67
N ARG A 145 5.03 -12.82 0.49
CA ARG A 145 3.94 -11.95 0.95
C ARG A 145 4.38 -10.93 2.00
N TYR A 146 5.64 -10.97 2.42
CA TYR A 146 6.18 -10.18 3.53
C TYR A 146 5.34 -10.33 4.81
N ARG A 147 4.94 -11.57 5.10
CA ARG A 147 4.17 -11.94 6.29
C ARG A 147 5.01 -12.81 7.21
N PHE A 148 5.07 -12.42 8.48
CA PHE A 148 5.90 -13.10 9.46
C PHE A 148 5.02 -13.62 10.59
N HIS A 149 5.02 -14.94 10.75
CA HIS A 149 4.39 -15.64 11.87
C HIS A 149 5.43 -15.83 12.96
N TYR A 150 5.08 -15.54 14.21
CA TYR A 150 6.04 -15.71 15.30
C TYR A 150 5.39 -15.96 16.64
N TRP A 151 6.15 -16.54 17.56
CA TRP A 151 5.74 -16.72 18.93
C TRP A 151 6.94 -16.62 19.87
N THR A 152 6.87 -15.71 20.83
CA THR A 152 7.92 -15.52 21.84
C THR A 152 7.57 -16.30 23.10
N ALA A 153 8.57 -16.90 23.73
CA ALA A 153 8.47 -17.53 25.04
C ALA A 153 9.55 -17.01 26.00
N HIS A 154 9.19 -16.92 27.28
CA HIS A 154 10.10 -16.62 28.40
C HIS A 154 10.16 -17.83 29.33
N PRO A 155 11.07 -18.78 29.09
CA PRO A 155 10.96 -20.09 29.70
C PRO A 155 11.26 -20.07 31.20
N THR A 156 10.45 -20.84 31.93
CA THR A 156 10.62 -21.08 33.36
C THR A 156 9.98 -22.40 33.75
N SER A 157 10.39 -22.96 34.89
CA SER A 157 9.80 -24.20 35.40
C SER A 157 8.33 -24.00 35.77
N PHE A 158 7.50 -24.98 35.43
CA PHE A 158 6.12 -25.04 35.89
C PHE A 158 6.00 -25.39 37.37
N ASN A 159 6.84 -26.29 37.87
CA ASN A 159 6.77 -26.88 39.22
C ASN A 159 7.47 -26.00 40.28
N LEU A 160 7.21 -24.70 40.26
CA LEU A 160 7.73 -23.82 41.30
C LEU A 160 7.10 -24.13 42.67
N PRO A 161 7.85 -24.02 43.77
CA PRO A 161 7.29 -24.05 45.10
C PRO A 161 6.23 -22.96 45.27
N GLU A 162 5.14 -23.29 45.96
CA GLU A 162 4.10 -22.32 46.31
C GLU A 162 4.70 -21.28 47.27
N LEU A 163 4.69 -20.02 46.84
CA LEU A 163 5.15 -18.89 47.62
C LEU A 163 3.94 -18.07 48.04
N TYR A 164 3.90 -17.69 49.31
CA TYR A 164 2.84 -16.86 49.88
C TYR A 164 3.42 -15.53 50.32
N HIS A 165 2.65 -14.45 50.16
CA HIS A 165 3.06 -13.16 50.68
C HIS A 165 2.98 -13.16 52.21
N VAL A 166 4.07 -12.74 52.86
CA VAL A 166 4.09 -12.53 54.31
C VAL A 166 3.38 -11.21 54.67
N CYS A 167 3.51 -10.21 53.79
CA CYS A 167 2.80 -8.95 53.85
C CYS A 167 2.45 -8.49 52.43
N ASN A 168 1.49 -7.57 52.30
CA ASN A 168 1.11 -7.03 50.99
C ASN A 168 2.33 -6.38 50.30
N PRO A 169 2.43 -6.44 48.96
CA PRO A 169 3.49 -5.75 48.23
C PRO A 169 3.52 -4.27 48.58
N LEU A 170 4.70 -3.77 48.94
CA LEU A 170 4.89 -2.39 49.40
C LEU A 170 5.80 -1.65 48.43
N SER A 171 5.54 -0.35 48.24
CA SER A 171 6.48 0.50 47.50
C SER A 171 7.80 0.57 48.28
N ALA A 172 8.93 0.53 47.57
CA ALA A 172 10.24 0.62 48.17
C ALA A 172 10.39 1.88 49.05
N GLY A 173 9.76 3.00 48.68
CA GLY A 173 9.79 4.23 49.48
C GLY A 173 9.01 4.19 50.79
N SER A 174 8.23 3.13 51.05
CA SER A 174 7.59 2.92 52.35
C SER A 174 8.45 2.11 53.33
N GLN A 175 9.46 1.39 52.83
CA GLN A 175 10.33 0.52 53.64
C GLN A 175 11.77 1.02 53.71
N LEU A 176 12.24 1.74 52.69
CA LEU A 176 13.59 2.28 52.60
C LEU A 176 13.59 3.78 52.84
N SER A 177 14.63 4.29 53.49
CA SER A 177 14.83 5.73 53.69
C SER A 177 15.07 6.45 52.36
N PRO A 178 14.82 7.77 52.27
CA PRO A 178 15.11 8.55 51.06
C PRO A 178 16.56 8.42 50.58
N ASP A 179 17.51 8.33 51.51
CA ASP A 179 18.93 8.15 51.20
C ASP A 179 19.22 6.75 50.66
N GLN A 180 18.63 5.72 51.24
CA GLN A 180 18.72 4.35 50.73
C GLN A 180 18.14 4.22 49.32
N LEU A 181 17.01 4.88 49.03
CA LEU A 181 16.43 4.91 47.68
C LEU A 181 17.34 5.60 46.65
N ALA A 182 17.97 6.72 47.04
CA ALA A 182 18.91 7.42 46.18
C ALA A 182 20.17 6.56 45.91
N GLN A 183 20.68 5.87 46.94
CA GLN A 183 21.79 4.93 46.82
C GLN A 183 21.43 3.73 45.91
N LEU A 184 20.23 3.16 46.07
CA LEU A 184 19.73 2.06 45.23
C LEU A 184 19.65 2.48 43.76
N THR A 185 19.03 3.64 43.49
CA THR A 185 18.91 4.21 42.14
C THR A 185 20.27 4.38 41.48
N ARG A 186 21.19 5.07 42.17
CA ARG A 186 22.54 5.34 41.66
C ARG A 186 23.32 4.04 41.38
N SER A 187 23.25 3.08 42.31
CA SER A 187 24.01 1.84 42.21
C SER A 187 23.44 0.91 41.14
N PHE A 188 22.11 0.81 41.02
CA PHE A 188 21.44 0.08 39.94
C PHE A 188 21.80 0.65 38.55
N LEU A 189 21.79 1.97 38.39
CA LEU A 189 22.18 2.62 37.14
C LEU A 189 23.67 2.45 36.82
N ALA A 190 24.52 2.30 37.83
CA ALA A 190 25.96 2.06 37.66
C ALA A 190 26.32 0.60 37.28
N LEU A 191 25.43 -0.38 37.53
CA LEU A 191 25.65 -1.77 37.13
C LEU A 191 25.89 -1.91 35.62
N ASP A 192 26.66 -2.93 35.24
CA ASP A 192 26.77 -3.34 33.84
C ASP A 192 25.41 -3.86 33.32
N SER A 193 25.15 -3.67 32.01
CA SER A 193 23.91 -4.11 31.37
C SER A 193 23.58 -5.60 31.60
N LYS A 194 24.59 -6.46 31.71
CA LYS A 194 24.44 -7.91 31.97
C LYS A 194 24.11 -8.24 33.43
N GLN A 195 24.37 -7.32 34.35
CA GLN A 195 24.10 -7.49 35.78
C GLN A 195 22.81 -6.80 36.23
N LYS A 196 22.29 -5.83 35.46
CA LYS A 196 21.03 -5.14 35.79
C LYS A 196 19.80 -6.04 35.85
N ALA A 197 19.82 -7.18 35.15
CA ALA A 197 18.68 -8.08 35.12
C ALA A 197 18.38 -8.67 36.51
N PHE A 198 19.41 -9.08 37.25
CA PHE A 198 19.32 -9.67 38.58
C PHE A 198 20.56 -9.34 39.41
N PHE A 199 20.36 -8.89 40.65
CA PHE A 199 21.42 -8.38 41.52
C PHE A 199 21.06 -8.60 43.00
N THR A 200 21.97 -8.27 43.91
CA THR A 200 21.73 -8.31 45.37
C THR A 200 21.69 -6.89 45.92
N VAL A 201 20.82 -6.63 46.89
CA VAL A 201 20.82 -5.40 47.67
C VAL A 201 21.07 -5.75 49.13
N LEU A 202 22.11 -5.17 49.71
CA LEU A 202 22.53 -5.38 51.08
C LEU A 202 22.30 -4.10 51.88
N VAL A 203 21.65 -4.23 53.04
CA VAL A 203 21.28 -3.12 53.91
C VAL A 203 21.94 -3.31 55.29
N PRO A 204 23.19 -2.82 55.46
CA PRO A 204 23.87 -2.80 56.76
C PRO A 204 23.39 -1.62 57.61
N GLY A 205 22.24 -1.78 58.28
CA GLY A 205 21.65 -0.77 59.18
C GLY A 205 20.68 0.22 58.52
N SER A 206 20.28 1.27 59.25
CA SER A 206 19.17 2.16 58.86
C SER A 206 19.47 3.11 57.69
N ASP A 207 20.75 3.45 57.46
CA ASP A 207 21.11 4.59 56.59
C ASP A 207 21.93 4.18 55.35
N ASN A 208 22.47 2.96 55.31
CA ASN A 208 23.35 2.49 54.24
C ASN A 208 22.71 1.38 53.42
N LEU A 209 22.84 1.46 52.09
CA LEU A 209 22.39 0.46 51.12
C LEU A 209 23.40 0.36 49.98
N HIS A 210 23.82 -0.86 49.65
CA HIS A 210 24.68 -1.10 48.51
C HIS A 210 24.14 -2.22 47.61
N VAL A 211 24.34 -2.05 46.31
CA VAL A 211 23.97 -3.03 45.29
C VAL A 211 25.20 -3.83 44.90
N GLU A 212 25.07 -5.15 44.95
CA GLU A 212 26.15 -6.11 44.79
C GLU A 212 25.80 -7.18 43.76
N HIS A 213 26.82 -7.95 43.38
CA HIS A 213 26.63 -9.08 42.48
C HIS A 213 25.69 -10.14 43.07
N LEU A 214 24.91 -10.82 42.23
CA LEU A 214 23.96 -11.85 42.67
C LEU A 214 24.64 -12.96 43.49
N SER A 215 25.85 -13.36 43.08
CA SER A 215 26.64 -14.39 43.76
C SER A 215 26.89 -14.11 45.24
N LYS A 216 27.20 -12.85 45.60
CA LYS A 216 27.46 -12.47 47.00
C LYS A 216 26.21 -12.66 47.86
N GLY A 217 25.03 -12.32 47.34
CA GLY A 217 23.76 -12.52 48.04
C GLY A 217 23.41 -13.99 48.22
N VAL A 218 23.60 -14.82 47.19
CA VAL A 218 23.36 -16.28 47.22
C VAL A 218 24.25 -16.93 48.30
N ASP A 219 25.54 -16.60 48.33
CA ASP A 219 26.48 -17.14 49.30
C ASP A 219 26.13 -16.74 50.76
N LEU A 220 25.77 -15.48 50.98
CA LEU A 220 25.42 -14.97 52.31
C LEU A 220 24.08 -15.54 52.80
N PHE A 221 23.10 -15.68 51.90
CA PHE A 221 21.76 -16.15 52.24
C PHE A 221 21.77 -17.59 52.74
N GLU A 222 22.50 -18.50 52.07
CA GLU A 222 22.62 -19.88 52.53
C GLU A 222 23.45 -19.99 53.82
N LYS A 223 24.55 -19.23 53.94
CA LYS A 223 25.39 -19.21 55.15
C LYS A 223 24.60 -18.80 56.40
N LYS A 224 23.76 -17.77 56.29
CA LYS A 224 22.91 -17.27 57.40
C LYS A 224 21.90 -18.32 57.87
N ALA A 225 21.44 -19.21 56.99
CA ALA A 225 20.53 -20.30 57.34
C ALA A 225 21.24 -21.53 57.91
N THR A 226 22.55 -21.70 57.67
CA THR A 226 23.35 -22.84 58.17
C THR A 226 24.13 -22.56 59.45
N ALA A 227 24.21 -21.31 59.89
CA ALA A 227 24.92 -20.93 61.11
C ALA A 227 24.08 -21.32 62.35
N ASP A 228 24.25 -22.55 62.83
CA ASP A 228 23.81 -22.95 64.16
C ASP A 228 24.66 -22.22 65.21
N VAL A 229 24.04 -21.26 65.92
CA VAL A 229 24.43 -20.78 67.26
C VAL A 229 25.79 -20.00 67.34
N PHE A 230 25.68 -18.69 67.62
CA PHE A 230 26.73 -17.70 67.90
C PHE A 230 27.64 -17.21 66.74
N VAL A 231 27.13 -16.28 65.92
CA VAL A 231 27.94 -15.13 65.47
C VAL A 231 27.08 -13.86 65.55
N GLU A 232 27.34 -13.05 66.56
CA GLU A 232 26.67 -11.79 66.88
C GLU A 232 27.14 -10.62 65.98
N GLN A 233 27.54 -10.89 64.74
CA GLN A 233 28.13 -9.88 63.85
C GLN A 233 27.71 -10.10 62.39
N CYS A 234 26.47 -9.71 62.07
CA CYS A 234 26.07 -8.98 60.87
C CYS A 234 24.53 -8.88 60.82
N GLU A 235 23.96 -7.79 61.33
CA GLU A 235 22.54 -7.42 61.16
C GLU A 235 22.23 -6.95 59.73
N GLU A 236 22.93 -7.46 58.70
CA GLU A 236 22.66 -7.06 57.32
C GLU A 236 21.39 -7.75 56.82
N GLU A 237 20.43 -6.95 56.36
CA GLU A 237 19.27 -7.47 55.62
C GLU A 237 19.64 -7.69 54.16
N ILE A 238 19.23 -8.85 53.63
CA ILE A 238 19.50 -9.27 52.25
C ILE A 238 18.21 -9.18 51.45
N TYR A 239 18.26 -8.46 50.33
CA TYR A 239 17.20 -8.38 49.35
C TYR A 239 17.73 -8.87 48.01
N PHE A 240 16.99 -9.75 47.32
CA PHE A 240 17.32 -10.11 45.95
C PHE A 240 16.62 -9.19 44.96
N GLY A 241 17.39 -8.51 44.13
CA GLY A 241 16.90 -7.54 43.16
C GLY A 241 16.72 -8.13 41.77
N PHE A 242 15.69 -7.68 41.04
CA PHE A 242 15.56 -7.92 39.61
C PHE A 242 14.93 -6.73 38.90
N TYR A 243 15.21 -6.57 37.62
CA TYR A 243 14.50 -5.61 36.80
C TYR A 243 13.12 -6.15 36.42
N ASP A 244 12.07 -5.44 36.84
CA ASP A 244 10.68 -5.79 36.58
C ASP A 244 10.09 -4.86 35.51
N PRO A 245 9.91 -5.34 34.27
CA PRO A 245 9.27 -4.55 33.22
C PRO A 245 7.75 -4.43 33.41
N CYS A 246 7.14 -5.13 34.38
CA CYS A 246 5.70 -5.10 34.59
C CYS A 246 5.27 -3.91 35.46
N ASN A 247 4.12 -3.34 35.13
CA ASN A 247 3.48 -2.27 35.93
C ASN A 247 2.32 -2.81 36.80
N SER A 248 2.09 -4.13 36.82
CA SER A 248 1.06 -4.80 37.63
C SER A 248 1.43 -4.82 39.12
N PRO A 249 0.48 -4.94 40.06
CA PRO A 249 0.81 -5.15 41.48
C PRO A 249 1.58 -6.46 41.70
N GLU A 250 1.37 -7.46 40.86
CA GLU A 250 2.09 -8.73 40.89
C GLU A 250 3.50 -8.59 40.29
N PRO A 251 4.48 -9.39 40.76
CA PRO A 251 5.82 -9.42 40.19
C PRO A 251 5.81 -9.90 38.74
N GLY A 252 6.73 -9.35 37.93
CA GLY A 252 6.95 -9.82 36.57
C GLY A 252 7.47 -11.26 36.49
N TRP A 253 7.30 -11.85 35.30
CA TRP A 253 7.73 -13.20 34.97
C TRP A 253 9.22 -13.53 35.26
N PRO A 254 10.21 -12.61 35.10
CA PRO A 254 11.62 -12.92 35.32
C PRO A 254 11.91 -13.44 36.73
N LEU A 255 11.12 -13.03 37.73
CA LEU A 255 11.28 -13.46 39.12
C LEU A 255 11.22 -14.98 39.27
N ARG A 256 10.46 -15.68 38.42
CA ARG A 256 10.33 -17.13 38.45
C ARG A 256 11.69 -17.84 38.28
N ASN A 257 12.55 -17.33 37.40
CA ASN A 257 13.87 -17.91 37.16
C ASN A 257 14.84 -17.61 38.31
N LEU A 258 14.73 -16.44 38.94
CA LEU A 258 15.48 -16.12 40.16
C LEU A 258 15.08 -17.05 41.31
N ILE A 259 13.78 -17.30 41.48
CA ILE A 259 13.27 -18.25 42.48
C ILE A 259 13.84 -19.65 42.22
N CYS A 260 13.79 -20.16 40.97
CA CYS A 260 14.41 -21.45 40.63
C CYS A 260 15.88 -21.51 41.07
N LEU A 261 16.64 -20.45 40.82
CA LEU A 261 18.05 -20.37 41.20
C LEU A 261 18.22 -20.41 42.72
N LEU A 262 17.44 -19.64 43.48
CA LEU A 262 17.53 -19.59 44.94
C LEU A 262 17.19 -20.93 45.59
N PHE A 263 16.13 -21.63 45.12
CA PHE A 263 15.79 -22.94 45.66
C PHE A 263 16.81 -24.03 45.30
N TRP A 264 17.58 -23.84 44.23
CA TRP A 264 18.64 -24.78 43.85
C TRP A 264 19.94 -24.54 44.63
N HIS A 265 20.41 -23.30 44.73
CA HIS A 265 21.69 -22.97 45.37
C HIS A 265 21.59 -22.69 46.86
N CYS A 266 20.43 -22.26 47.34
CA CYS A 266 20.17 -21.94 48.74
C CYS A 266 18.97 -22.74 49.29
N PRO A 267 18.95 -24.08 49.22
CA PRO A 267 17.76 -24.84 49.58
C PRO A 267 17.39 -24.67 51.06
N LYS A 268 18.37 -24.63 51.99
CA LYS A 268 18.05 -24.50 53.41
C LYS A 268 17.46 -23.13 53.71
N ALA A 269 18.03 -22.07 53.13
CA ALA A 269 17.53 -20.72 53.33
C ALA A 269 16.17 -20.51 52.63
N ALA A 270 16.03 -20.91 51.37
CA ALA A 270 14.83 -20.65 50.56
C ALA A 270 13.56 -21.35 51.10
N PHE A 271 13.68 -22.56 51.65
CA PHE A 271 12.52 -23.27 52.22
C PHE A 271 12.16 -22.82 53.64
N ASN A 272 13.12 -22.33 54.44
CA ASN A 272 12.90 -22.05 55.87
C ASN A 272 12.73 -20.57 56.20
N SER A 273 13.36 -19.70 55.42
CA SER A 273 13.46 -18.26 55.70
C SER A 273 12.49 -17.45 54.86
N VAL A 274 12.26 -16.21 55.28
CA VAL A 274 11.54 -15.21 54.49
C VAL A 274 12.47 -14.68 53.39
N ILE A 275 11.99 -14.68 52.15
CA ILE A 275 12.70 -14.15 50.99
C ILE A 275 12.19 -12.73 50.71
N LYS A 276 13.09 -11.74 50.75
CA LYS A 276 12.79 -10.35 50.39
C LYS A 276 13.29 -10.07 48.97
N ILE A 277 12.42 -9.57 48.11
CA ILE A 277 12.69 -9.28 46.70
C ILE A 277 12.47 -7.80 46.42
N VAL A 278 13.41 -7.14 45.73
CA VAL A 278 13.27 -5.76 45.22
C VAL A 278 13.05 -5.82 43.71
N ALA A 279 11.86 -5.42 43.26
CA ALA A 279 11.52 -5.32 41.84
C ALA A 279 11.75 -3.89 41.34
N MET A 280 12.83 -3.67 40.59
CA MET A 280 13.13 -2.38 39.99
C MET A 280 12.25 -2.15 38.77
N ARG A 281 11.28 -1.24 38.91
CA ARG A 281 10.33 -0.88 37.86
C ARG A 281 10.73 0.46 37.26
N GLY A 282 11.79 0.43 36.45
CA GLY A 282 12.28 1.60 35.73
C GLY A 282 13.62 2.08 36.28
N PRO A 283 14.07 3.28 35.86
CA PRO A 283 15.35 3.81 36.27
C PRO A 283 15.38 4.34 37.72
N ASP A 284 14.22 4.69 38.29
CA ASP A 284 14.11 5.30 39.63
C ASP A 284 13.63 4.25 40.64
N ALA A 285 14.32 4.14 41.78
CA ALA A 285 13.94 3.22 42.85
C ALA A 285 12.61 3.60 43.54
N LYS A 286 12.10 4.82 43.34
CA LYS A 286 10.77 5.22 43.84
C LYS A 286 9.64 4.34 43.29
N ASP A 287 9.79 3.89 42.05
CA ASP A 287 8.83 3.02 41.38
C ASP A 287 9.00 1.55 41.76
N ALA A 288 10.08 1.22 42.49
CA ALA A 288 10.36 -0.15 42.88
C ALA A 288 9.35 -0.68 43.91
N VAL A 289 9.12 -1.99 43.86
CA VAL A 289 8.20 -2.71 44.74
C VAL A 289 8.96 -3.78 45.49
N ILE A 290 8.72 -3.89 46.79
CA ILE A 290 9.31 -4.91 47.65
C ILE A 290 8.28 -6.01 47.90
N PHE A 291 8.66 -7.23 47.55
CA PHE A 291 7.89 -8.44 47.81
C PHE A 291 8.55 -9.23 48.93
N THR A 292 7.79 -9.49 50.00
CA THR A 292 8.24 -10.33 51.12
C THR A 292 7.44 -11.63 51.08
N MET A 293 8.12 -12.73 50.79
CA MET A 293 7.48 -14.02 50.52
C MET A 293 8.09 -15.17 51.30
N LYS A 294 7.29 -16.18 51.60
CA LYS A 294 7.74 -17.41 52.27
C LYS A 294 7.22 -18.61 51.51
N ALA A 295 8.06 -19.63 51.38
CA ALA A 295 7.66 -20.92 50.82
C ALA A 295 6.63 -21.60 51.72
N LYS A 296 5.72 -22.35 51.11
CA LYS A 296 4.92 -23.36 51.81
C LYS A 296 5.83 -24.34 52.53
N GLU A 297 5.35 -24.90 53.64
CA GLU A 297 6.07 -25.96 54.33
C GLU A 297 5.95 -27.27 53.56
N TYR A 298 7.10 -27.89 53.25
CA TYR A 298 7.20 -29.14 52.50
C TYR A 298 7.80 -30.23 53.39
N GLU A 299 7.20 -31.43 53.36
CA GLU A 299 7.70 -32.60 54.08
C GLU A 299 9.08 -33.04 53.55
N ASN A 300 9.23 -33.14 52.23
CA ASN A 300 10.49 -33.47 51.57
C ASN A 300 11.04 -32.31 50.71
N LYS A 301 11.83 -31.45 51.34
CA LYS A 301 12.44 -30.26 50.71
C LYS A 301 13.43 -30.61 49.59
N MET A 302 14.16 -31.70 49.72
CA MET A 302 15.18 -32.12 48.73
C MET A 302 14.53 -32.72 47.48
N GLU A 303 13.47 -33.52 47.63
CA GLU A 303 12.69 -34.01 46.49
C GLU A 303 11.97 -32.88 45.77
N THR A 304 11.38 -31.94 46.52
CA THR A 304 10.75 -30.74 45.95
C THR A 304 11.75 -29.93 45.13
N ARG A 305 13.01 -29.81 45.58
CA ARG A 305 14.08 -29.15 44.83
C ARG A 305 14.34 -29.83 43.47
N GLU A 306 14.39 -31.16 43.41
CA GLU A 306 14.63 -31.87 42.14
C GLU A 306 13.43 -31.75 41.18
N ILE A 307 12.21 -31.84 41.69
CA ILE A 307 10.96 -31.72 40.92
C ILE A 307 10.84 -30.39 40.16
N ILE A 308 11.41 -29.31 40.69
CA ILE A 308 11.49 -28.00 40.00
C ILE A 308 12.18 -28.15 38.64
N PHE A 309 13.18 -29.02 38.54
CA PHE A 309 14.04 -29.15 37.37
C PHE A 309 13.70 -30.37 36.48
N GLU A 310 12.87 -31.29 36.96
CA GLU A 310 12.33 -32.43 36.21
C GLU A 310 10.98 -32.12 35.53
N GLY A 311 10.36 -31.01 35.92
CA GLY A 311 9.06 -30.56 35.39
C GLY A 311 9.08 -29.98 33.97
N ARG A 312 7.88 -29.79 33.43
CA ARG A 312 7.65 -29.10 32.14
C ARG A 312 7.96 -27.60 32.22
N PHE A 313 8.28 -27.00 31.08
CA PHE A 313 8.49 -25.56 30.94
C PHE A 313 7.24 -24.82 30.51
N VAL A 314 7.10 -23.59 31.00
CA VAL A 314 6.04 -22.64 30.59
C VAL A 314 6.66 -21.28 30.31
N GLY A 315 5.93 -20.42 29.59
CA GLY A 315 6.47 -19.09 29.26
C GLY A 315 5.94 -18.44 28.00
N TRP A 316 5.10 -19.12 27.22
CA TRP A 316 4.56 -18.58 25.97
C TRP A 316 3.77 -17.28 26.20
N GLU A 317 4.10 -16.27 25.39
CA GLU A 317 3.39 -15.01 25.32
C GLU A 317 1.96 -15.22 24.79
N ARG A 318 1.05 -14.33 25.20
CA ARG A 318 -0.27 -14.25 24.58
C ARG A 318 -0.15 -13.41 23.30
N SER A 319 -0.93 -13.78 22.29
CA SER A 319 -1.09 -12.97 21.09
C SER A 319 -1.62 -11.56 21.43
N HIS A 320 -1.50 -10.63 20.49
CA HIS A 320 -2.08 -9.27 20.61
C HIS A 320 -3.58 -9.30 20.95
N ASN A 321 -4.30 -10.35 20.51
CA ASN A 321 -5.72 -10.55 20.77
C ASN A 321 -6.01 -11.26 22.11
N GLY A 322 -4.99 -11.45 22.96
CA GLY A 322 -5.11 -12.06 24.29
C GLY A 322 -5.23 -13.59 24.30
N LYS A 323 -5.29 -14.25 23.14
CA LYS A 323 -5.34 -15.72 23.00
C LYS A 323 -3.94 -16.32 23.08
N MET A 324 -3.83 -17.56 23.57
CA MET A 324 -2.59 -18.34 23.49
C MET A 324 -2.38 -18.79 22.04
N GLY A 325 -1.33 -18.28 21.38
CA GLY A 325 -1.00 -18.62 20.01
C GLY A 325 -0.03 -17.62 19.38
N PRO A 326 0.48 -17.94 18.18
CA PRO A 326 1.42 -17.10 17.45
C PRO A 326 0.78 -15.79 17.00
N ASN A 327 1.61 -14.77 16.85
CA ASN A 327 1.30 -13.49 16.23
C ASN A 327 1.62 -13.51 14.73
N ILE A 328 0.98 -12.62 13.98
CA ILE A 328 1.23 -12.40 12.56
C ILE A 328 1.46 -10.90 12.34
N ILE A 329 2.53 -10.55 11.64
CA ILE A 329 2.80 -9.18 11.19
C ILE A 329 2.88 -9.16 9.66
N ASP A 330 2.13 -8.24 9.04
CA ASP A 330 2.13 -8.01 7.58
C ASP A 330 2.92 -6.73 7.30
N LEU A 331 4.11 -6.90 6.73
CA LEU A 331 5.01 -5.81 6.36
C LEU A 331 5.04 -5.57 4.85
N SER A 332 4.09 -6.12 4.09
CA SER A 332 4.02 -5.90 2.64
C SER A 332 3.93 -4.42 2.31
N ASN A 333 3.21 -3.64 3.10
CA ASN A 333 3.08 -2.20 2.93
C ASN A 333 4.40 -1.41 3.04
N SER A 334 5.41 -1.94 3.74
CA SER A 334 6.70 -1.28 3.98
C SER A 334 7.86 -1.94 3.24
N MET A 335 7.72 -3.19 2.81
CA MET A 335 8.80 -3.98 2.22
C MET A 335 8.53 -4.42 0.77
N ASP A 336 7.27 -4.44 0.32
CA ASP A 336 6.92 -4.81 -1.05
C ASP A 336 7.20 -3.63 -2.00
N ILE A 337 8.18 -3.80 -2.89
CA ILE A 337 8.64 -2.77 -3.83
C ILE A 337 7.51 -2.31 -4.75
N VAL A 338 6.61 -3.22 -5.17
CA VAL A 338 5.51 -2.88 -6.08
C VAL A 338 4.51 -1.96 -5.37
N LYS A 339 4.13 -2.31 -4.13
CA LYS A 339 3.23 -1.47 -3.32
C LYS A 339 3.86 -0.14 -2.94
N LEU A 340 5.17 -0.11 -2.69
CA LEU A 340 5.90 1.13 -2.40
C LEU A 340 5.91 2.07 -3.62
N SER A 341 6.15 1.54 -4.82
CA SER A 341 6.08 2.30 -6.07
C SER A 341 4.67 2.88 -6.29
N GLU A 342 3.62 2.05 -6.14
CA GLU A 342 2.23 2.49 -6.26
C GLU A 342 1.88 3.62 -5.28
N ARG A 343 2.37 3.53 -4.04
CA ARG A 343 2.18 4.59 -3.04
C ARG A 343 2.88 5.89 -3.42
N ALA A 344 4.09 5.81 -3.96
CA ALA A 344 4.85 6.99 -4.38
C ALA A 344 4.13 7.73 -5.52
N VAL A 345 3.61 6.99 -6.53
CA VAL A 345 2.81 7.56 -7.62
C VAL A 345 1.54 8.22 -7.08
N ASN A 346 0.78 7.49 -6.24
CA ASN A 346 -0.46 8.01 -5.66
C ASN A 346 -0.25 9.22 -4.73
N LEU A 347 0.91 9.34 -4.10
CA LEU A 347 1.24 10.49 -3.26
C LEU A 347 1.35 11.78 -4.08
N ASN A 348 1.93 11.72 -5.28
CA ASN A 348 2.05 12.90 -6.14
C ASN A 348 0.68 13.49 -6.52
N LEU A 349 -0.25 12.63 -6.92
CA LEU A 349 -1.63 13.02 -7.22
C LEU A 349 -2.36 13.55 -5.98
N LYS A 350 -2.16 12.91 -4.81
CA LYS A 350 -2.73 13.41 -3.55
C LYS A 350 -2.17 14.78 -3.17
N LEU A 351 -0.91 15.08 -3.47
CA LEU A 351 -0.33 16.40 -3.26
C LEU A 351 -0.97 17.46 -4.17
N MET A 352 -1.28 17.13 -5.43
CA MET A 352 -2.06 18.04 -6.30
C MET A 352 -3.43 18.33 -5.69
N LYS A 353 -4.15 17.29 -5.23
CA LYS A 353 -5.42 17.44 -4.53
C LYS A 353 -5.28 18.33 -3.29
N TRP A 354 -4.37 18.00 -2.38
CA TRP A 354 -4.26 18.72 -1.09
C TRP A 354 -3.75 20.14 -1.20
N ARG A 355 -2.88 20.43 -2.17
CA ARG A 355 -2.23 21.74 -2.28
C ARG A 355 -2.92 22.69 -3.26
N LEU A 356 -3.52 22.15 -4.32
CA LEU A 356 -4.00 22.96 -5.45
C LEU A 356 -5.52 22.82 -5.65
N VAL A 357 -6.05 21.59 -5.70
CA VAL A 357 -7.46 21.33 -6.03
C VAL A 357 -8.09 20.35 -5.02
N PRO A 358 -8.53 20.81 -3.83
CA PRO A 358 -9.02 19.94 -2.74
C PRO A 358 -10.18 19.02 -3.13
N ASP A 359 -11.07 19.49 -4.01
CA ASP A 359 -12.26 18.76 -4.45
C ASP A 359 -11.97 17.73 -5.56
N LEU A 360 -10.72 17.66 -6.05
CA LEU A 360 -10.30 16.72 -7.09
C LEU A 360 -10.57 15.27 -6.67
N ASN A 361 -11.40 14.57 -7.44
CA ASN A 361 -11.77 13.19 -7.18
C ASN A 361 -10.83 12.22 -7.91
N LEU A 362 -9.70 11.93 -7.27
CA LEU A 362 -8.69 10.99 -7.75
C LEU A 362 -9.21 9.55 -7.87
N GLU A 363 -10.18 9.15 -7.04
CA GLU A 363 -10.75 7.81 -7.14
C GLU A 363 -11.56 7.62 -8.43
N LYS A 364 -12.28 8.67 -8.87
CA LYS A 364 -13.04 8.63 -10.12
C LYS A 364 -12.11 8.45 -11.32
N ILE A 365 -10.99 9.16 -11.34
CA ILE A 365 -9.94 9.02 -12.37
C ILE A 365 -9.35 7.60 -12.33
N ASN A 366 -8.94 7.15 -11.14
CA ASN A 366 -8.31 5.84 -10.94
C ASN A 366 -9.19 4.67 -11.41
N LYS A 367 -10.50 4.72 -11.13
CA LYS A 367 -11.48 3.67 -11.47
C LYS A 367 -11.94 3.69 -12.93
N THR A 368 -11.66 4.76 -13.67
CA THR A 368 -12.12 4.91 -15.07
C THR A 368 -11.45 3.87 -15.97
N ARG A 369 -12.25 3.09 -16.70
CA ARG A 369 -11.76 2.11 -17.67
C ARG A 369 -11.59 2.77 -19.03
N CYS A 370 -10.36 2.85 -19.53
CA CYS A 370 -10.06 3.50 -20.80
C CYS A 370 -9.75 2.46 -21.89
N LEU A 371 -10.48 2.52 -23.01
CA LEU A 371 -10.20 1.76 -24.22
C LEU A 371 -9.41 2.65 -25.20
N LEU A 372 -8.21 2.23 -25.57
CA LEU A 372 -7.36 2.96 -26.52
C LEU A 372 -7.38 2.21 -27.86
N LEU A 373 -8.11 2.76 -28.83
CA LEU A 373 -8.18 2.24 -30.18
C LEU A 373 -7.07 2.87 -31.02
N GLY A 374 -6.00 2.10 -31.23
CA GLY A 374 -4.76 2.52 -31.86
C GLY A 374 -3.62 2.61 -30.85
N ALA A 375 -2.55 1.85 -31.08
CA ALA A 375 -1.32 1.86 -30.29
C ALA A 375 -0.17 2.55 -31.07
N GLY A 376 -0.51 3.50 -31.95
CA GLY A 376 0.46 4.34 -32.67
C GLY A 376 1.06 5.45 -31.80
N THR A 377 1.49 6.54 -32.45
CA THR A 377 2.13 7.69 -31.78
C THR A 377 1.21 8.33 -30.74
N LEU A 378 -0.07 8.52 -31.08
CA LEU A 378 -1.10 9.01 -30.17
C LEU A 378 -1.37 8.02 -29.03
N GLY A 379 -1.58 6.74 -29.34
CA GLY A 379 -1.81 5.67 -28.35
C GLY A 379 -0.73 5.63 -27.28
N CYS A 380 0.54 5.68 -27.69
CA CYS A 380 1.67 5.71 -26.77
C CYS A 380 1.67 6.96 -25.86
N SER A 381 1.35 8.13 -26.42
CA SER A 381 1.31 9.39 -25.67
C SER A 381 0.15 9.39 -24.66
N VAL A 382 -1.06 9.08 -25.11
CA VAL A 382 -2.26 9.00 -24.28
C VAL A 382 -2.07 8.01 -23.14
N ALA A 383 -1.57 6.79 -23.43
CA ALA A 383 -1.33 5.78 -22.39
C ALA A 383 -0.38 6.28 -21.29
N ARG A 384 0.72 6.97 -21.65
CA ARG A 384 1.67 7.52 -20.67
C ARG A 384 1.06 8.62 -19.81
N VAL A 385 0.24 9.50 -20.40
CA VAL A 385 -0.41 10.58 -19.65
C VAL A 385 -1.51 10.02 -18.73
N LEU A 386 -2.25 8.98 -19.16
CA LEU A 386 -3.22 8.27 -18.30
C LEU A 386 -2.55 7.64 -17.07
N LEU A 387 -1.36 7.05 -17.23
CA LEU A 387 -0.56 6.57 -16.09
C LEU A 387 -0.18 7.70 -15.13
N GLY A 388 0.20 8.86 -15.66
CA GLY A 388 0.52 10.05 -14.86
C GLY A 388 -0.66 10.50 -14.00
N TRP A 389 -1.89 10.37 -14.51
CA TRP A 389 -3.14 10.65 -13.80
C TRP A 389 -3.62 9.51 -12.89
N GLY A 390 -2.90 8.39 -12.83
CA GLY A 390 -3.19 7.27 -11.94
C GLY A 390 -4.37 6.40 -12.39
N VAL A 391 -4.71 6.41 -13.68
CA VAL A 391 -5.68 5.48 -14.28
C VAL A 391 -5.15 4.05 -14.15
N GLN A 392 -5.94 3.15 -13.55
CA GLN A 392 -5.50 1.78 -13.29
C GLN A 392 -5.94 0.78 -14.37
N LYS A 393 -6.97 1.07 -15.16
CA LYS A 393 -7.57 0.11 -16.10
C LYS A 393 -7.49 0.57 -17.55
N LEU A 394 -6.63 -0.07 -18.32
CA LEU A 394 -6.37 0.25 -19.73
C LEU A 394 -6.52 -0.98 -20.63
N THR A 395 -7.17 -0.82 -21.78
CA THR A 395 -7.14 -1.84 -22.84
C THR A 395 -6.64 -1.23 -24.14
N LEU A 396 -5.59 -1.82 -24.71
CA LEU A 396 -4.96 -1.37 -25.96
C LEU A 396 -5.41 -2.24 -27.13
N VAL A 397 -5.89 -1.61 -28.20
CA VAL A 397 -6.35 -2.32 -29.41
C VAL A 397 -5.53 -1.87 -30.61
N ASP A 398 -4.80 -2.78 -31.24
CA ASP A 398 -4.07 -2.51 -32.47
C ASP A 398 -3.77 -3.83 -33.20
N GLY A 399 -4.07 -3.89 -34.50
CA GLY A 399 -3.85 -5.09 -35.31
C GLY A 399 -2.49 -5.13 -36.03
N SER A 400 -1.65 -4.11 -35.88
CA SER A 400 -0.37 -3.97 -36.59
C SER A 400 0.83 -4.38 -35.75
N THR A 401 1.98 -4.58 -36.41
CA THR A 401 3.26 -4.91 -35.77
C THR A 401 4.17 -3.69 -35.68
N VAL A 402 5.09 -3.69 -34.72
CA VAL A 402 6.12 -2.65 -34.57
C VAL A 402 7.08 -2.70 -35.78
N SER A 403 7.24 -1.56 -36.46
CA SER A 403 8.19 -1.40 -37.56
C SER A 403 9.46 -0.66 -37.11
N GLN A 404 10.53 -0.73 -37.92
CA GLN A 404 11.84 -0.13 -37.60
C GLN A 404 11.77 1.39 -37.38
N SER A 405 10.83 2.09 -38.02
CA SER A 405 10.65 3.53 -37.85
C SER A 405 9.79 3.92 -36.64
N ASN A 406 9.15 2.96 -35.98
CA ASN A 406 8.21 3.22 -34.89
C ASN A 406 8.88 3.66 -33.57
N PRO A 407 9.96 3.03 -33.05
CA PRO A 407 10.49 3.31 -31.72
C PRO A 407 10.86 4.79 -31.46
N VAL A 408 11.29 5.51 -32.50
CA VAL A 408 11.67 6.93 -32.39
C VAL A 408 10.48 7.89 -32.29
N ARG A 409 9.27 7.44 -32.63
CA ARG A 409 8.03 8.24 -32.58
C ARG A 409 7.04 7.70 -31.54
N GLN A 410 7.05 6.39 -31.31
CA GLN A 410 6.07 5.66 -30.50
C GLN A 410 6.75 5.20 -29.21
N SER A 411 6.58 6.00 -28.15
CA SER A 411 7.36 5.94 -26.90
C SER A 411 7.19 4.70 -26.03
N LEU A 412 6.44 3.69 -26.47
CA LEU A 412 6.30 2.41 -25.78
C LEU A 412 7.13 1.29 -26.42
N TYR A 413 7.70 1.52 -27.60
CA TYR A 413 8.44 0.49 -28.33
C TYR A 413 9.94 0.74 -28.31
N THR A 414 10.69 -0.36 -28.36
CA THR A 414 12.15 -0.38 -28.46
C THR A 414 12.58 -0.90 -29.82
N HIS A 415 13.87 -0.72 -30.15
CA HIS A 415 14.46 -1.33 -31.35
C HIS A 415 14.27 -2.85 -31.36
N THR A 416 14.37 -3.50 -30.20
CA THR A 416 14.17 -4.96 -30.07
C THR A 416 12.76 -5.37 -30.52
N ASP A 417 11.73 -4.65 -30.06
CA ASP A 417 10.34 -4.93 -30.45
C ASP A 417 10.13 -4.84 -31.97
N ALA A 418 10.84 -3.90 -32.62
CA ALA A 418 10.79 -3.72 -34.08
C ALA A 418 11.53 -4.82 -34.86
N VAL A 419 12.65 -5.33 -34.33
CA VAL A 419 13.38 -6.47 -34.93
C VAL A 419 12.55 -7.74 -34.84
N GLU A 420 11.89 -7.96 -33.70
CA GLU A 420 11.04 -9.11 -33.45
C GLU A 420 9.65 -9.02 -34.12
N ARG A 421 9.31 -7.86 -34.71
CA ARG A 421 8.00 -7.55 -35.30
C ARG A 421 6.85 -7.88 -34.35
N ARG A 422 7.01 -7.54 -33.07
CA ARG A 422 5.98 -7.77 -32.06
C ARG A 422 4.69 -7.04 -32.43
N TYR A 423 3.54 -7.61 -32.08
CA TYR A 423 2.27 -6.90 -32.20
C TYR A 423 2.28 -5.67 -31.29
N LYS A 424 1.84 -4.53 -31.82
CA LYS A 424 1.88 -3.25 -31.11
C LYS A 424 1.09 -3.30 -29.81
N ALA A 425 -0.11 -3.89 -29.82
CA ALA A 425 -0.96 -4.01 -28.64
C ALA A 425 -0.24 -4.73 -27.48
N GLU A 426 0.41 -5.86 -27.76
CA GLU A 426 1.14 -6.64 -26.76
C GLU A 426 2.42 -5.94 -26.30
N ALA A 427 3.21 -5.39 -27.24
CA ALA A 427 4.43 -4.67 -26.92
C ALA A 427 4.15 -3.44 -26.04
N ALA A 428 3.05 -2.72 -26.32
CA ALA A 428 2.61 -1.58 -25.52
C ALA A 428 2.17 -2.00 -24.12
N LYS A 429 1.41 -3.09 -23.99
CA LYS A 429 1.06 -3.67 -22.68
C LYS A 429 2.30 -4.00 -21.86
N ASP A 430 3.27 -4.71 -22.43
CA ASP A 430 4.50 -5.08 -21.73
C ASP A 430 5.31 -3.83 -21.33
N ALA A 431 5.35 -2.81 -22.18
CA ALA A 431 6.00 -1.55 -21.87
C ALA A 431 5.34 -0.81 -20.70
N LEU A 432 4.01 -0.79 -20.64
CA LEU A 432 3.28 -0.18 -19.54
C LEU A 432 3.51 -0.94 -18.22
N LEU A 433 3.53 -2.27 -18.24
CA LEU A 433 3.83 -3.08 -17.05
C LEU A 433 5.28 -2.92 -16.56
N ARG A 434 6.23 -2.64 -17.47
CA ARG A 434 7.60 -2.26 -17.08
C ARG A 434 7.65 -0.90 -16.39
N ILE A 435 6.73 0.02 -16.72
CA ILE A 435 6.64 1.36 -16.12
C ILE A 435 5.89 1.30 -14.78
N HIS A 436 4.74 0.62 -14.75
CA HIS A 436 3.87 0.48 -13.58
C HIS A 436 3.42 -0.98 -13.42
N PRO A 437 4.13 -1.80 -12.62
CA PRO A 437 3.89 -3.25 -12.55
C PRO A 437 2.52 -3.68 -12.01
N SER A 438 1.83 -2.79 -11.28
CA SER A 438 0.50 -3.07 -10.71
C SER A 438 -0.67 -2.64 -11.60
N LEU A 439 -0.38 -2.14 -12.81
CA LEU A 439 -1.39 -1.70 -13.77
C LEU A 439 -2.28 -2.87 -14.23
N ASP A 440 -3.59 -2.66 -14.25
CA ASP A 440 -4.55 -3.56 -14.88
C ASP A 440 -4.66 -3.23 -16.37
N VAL A 441 -3.79 -3.86 -17.17
CA VAL A 441 -3.70 -3.61 -18.62
C VAL A 441 -3.93 -4.85 -19.47
N GLU A 442 -4.85 -4.73 -20.41
CA GLU A 442 -5.15 -5.73 -21.42
C GLU A 442 -4.76 -5.25 -22.83
N SER A 443 -4.56 -6.20 -23.74
CA SER A 443 -4.21 -5.92 -25.12
C SER A 443 -5.00 -6.83 -26.06
N ALA A 444 -5.53 -6.26 -27.13
CA ALA A 444 -6.27 -6.97 -28.16
C ALA A 444 -5.63 -6.73 -29.53
N ILE A 445 -5.23 -7.81 -30.19
CA ILE A 445 -4.80 -7.78 -31.59
C ILE A 445 -6.07 -7.84 -32.44
N LEU A 446 -6.49 -6.70 -32.96
CA LEU A 446 -7.77 -6.58 -33.65
C LEU A 446 -7.66 -5.64 -34.85
N GLN A 447 -8.16 -6.10 -35.99
CA GLN A 447 -8.36 -5.28 -37.17
C GLN A 447 -9.79 -4.74 -37.16
N ILE A 448 -9.94 -3.42 -37.24
CA ILE A 448 -11.24 -2.76 -37.21
C ILE A 448 -11.82 -2.77 -38.64
N PRO A 449 -13.03 -3.31 -38.87
CA PRO A 449 -13.70 -3.24 -40.16
C PRO A 449 -13.88 -1.80 -40.62
N MET A 450 -13.49 -1.51 -41.86
CA MET A 450 -13.52 -0.17 -42.43
C MET A 450 -14.54 -0.08 -43.57
N PRO A 451 -15.40 0.96 -43.59
CA PRO A 451 -16.26 1.24 -44.74
C PRO A 451 -15.47 1.34 -46.06
N GLY A 452 -16.09 0.90 -47.15
CA GLY A 452 -15.47 0.88 -48.49
C GLY A 452 -14.37 -0.18 -48.71
N HIS A 453 -14.05 -1.00 -47.71
CA HIS A 453 -13.13 -2.14 -47.85
C HIS A 453 -13.93 -3.44 -47.93
N VAL A 454 -13.95 -4.05 -49.12
CA VAL A 454 -14.81 -5.21 -49.40
C VAL A 454 -14.43 -6.42 -48.52
N VAL A 455 -15.41 -6.90 -47.77
CA VAL A 455 -15.35 -8.12 -46.96
C VAL A 455 -15.86 -9.29 -47.80
N GLY A 456 -14.92 -10.05 -48.37
CA GLY A 456 -15.22 -11.27 -49.10
C GLY A 456 -15.60 -12.46 -48.20
N PRO A 457 -16.10 -13.57 -48.78
CA PRO A 457 -16.54 -14.75 -48.02
C PRO A 457 -15.46 -15.34 -47.10
N SER A 458 -14.18 -15.28 -47.51
CA SER A 458 -13.05 -15.78 -46.73
C SER A 458 -12.75 -14.99 -45.46
N MET A 459 -13.17 -13.72 -45.38
CA MET A 459 -12.93 -12.83 -44.24
C MET A 459 -14.18 -12.63 -43.38
N MET A 460 -15.33 -13.20 -43.77
CA MET A 460 -16.62 -12.91 -43.17
C MET A 460 -16.69 -13.29 -41.68
N ASP A 461 -16.29 -14.50 -41.33
CA ASP A 461 -16.33 -14.97 -39.93
C ASP A 461 -15.35 -14.21 -39.03
N ALA A 462 -14.15 -13.92 -39.56
CA ALA A 462 -13.14 -13.13 -38.86
C ALA A 462 -13.63 -11.69 -38.61
N THR A 463 -14.23 -11.06 -39.62
CA THR A 463 -14.79 -9.70 -39.53
C THR A 463 -15.97 -9.65 -38.55
N ARG A 464 -16.86 -10.65 -38.59
CA ARG A 464 -17.98 -10.77 -37.65
C ARG A 464 -17.52 -10.92 -36.21
N SER A 465 -16.53 -11.79 -35.99
CA SER A 465 -15.94 -12.00 -34.67
C SER A 465 -15.23 -10.74 -34.18
N ALA A 466 -14.50 -10.05 -35.07
CA ALA A 466 -13.81 -8.81 -34.74
C ALA A 466 -14.75 -7.66 -34.38
N ALA A 467 -15.83 -7.48 -35.16
CA ALA A 467 -16.85 -6.47 -34.88
C ALA A 467 -17.54 -6.73 -33.53
N LYS A 468 -17.92 -7.99 -33.26
CA LYS A 468 -18.52 -8.37 -31.99
C LYS A 468 -17.57 -8.14 -30.81
N PHE A 469 -16.31 -8.53 -30.95
CA PHE A 469 -15.32 -8.33 -29.89
C PHE A 469 -15.04 -6.83 -29.64
N LEU A 470 -15.00 -6.01 -30.68
CA LEU A 470 -14.90 -4.55 -30.53
C LEU A 470 -16.10 -3.98 -29.77
N GLU A 471 -17.32 -4.43 -30.06
CA GLU A 471 -18.53 -4.02 -29.35
C GLU A 471 -18.51 -4.42 -27.87
N GLU A 472 -18.04 -5.64 -27.56
CA GLU A 472 -17.83 -6.10 -26.18
C GLU A 472 -16.84 -5.19 -25.44
N LEU A 473 -15.71 -4.85 -26.07
CA LEU A 473 -14.72 -3.93 -25.52
C LEU A 473 -15.32 -2.55 -25.27
N VAL A 474 -16.03 -1.96 -26.25
CA VAL A 474 -16.68 -0.65 -26.08
C VAL A 474 -17.67 -0.67 -24.91
N THR A 475 -18.45 -1.74 -24.78
CA THR A 475 -19.44 -1.90 -23.70
C THR A 475 -18.79 -2.00 -22.32
N GLN A 476 -17.65 -2.70 -22.22
CA GLN A 476 -16.91 -2.92 -20.97
C GLN A 476 -16.11 -1.70 -20.48
N HIS A 477 -15.91 -0.67 -21.31
CA HIS A 477 -15.11 0.50 -20.95
C HIS A 477 -15.99 1.75 -20.74
N ASP A 478 -15.45 2.72 -20.01
CA ASP A 478 -16.17 3.95 -19.65
C ASP A 478 -15.85 5.08 -20.64
N VAL A 479 -14.58 5.18 -21.04
CA VAL A 479 -14.09 6.17 -22.02
C VAL A 479 -13.37 5.48 -23.17
N ILE A 480 -13.69 5.89 -24.40
CA ILE A 480 -13.11 5.36 -25.63
C ILE A 480 -12.25 6.43 -26.29
N PHE A 481 -10.97 6.15 -26.47
CA PHE A 481 -10.04 7.01 -27.21
C PHE A 481 -9.92 6.52 -28.65
N LEU A 482 -10.24 7.39 -29.62
CA LEU A 482 -10.05 7.11 -31.04
C LEU A 482 -8.71 7.70 -31.49
N LEU A 483 -7.70 6.84 -31.61
CA LEU A 483 -6.30 7.19 -31.86
C LEU A 483 -5.80 6.50 -33.15
N LEU A 484 -6.71 6.32 -34.09
CA LEU A 484 -6.54 5.58 -35.34
C LEU A 484 -5.92 6.47 -36.43
N ASP A 485 -5.28 5.83 -37.39
CA ASP A 485 -4.49 6.45 -38.47
C ASP A 485 -5.28 6.72 -39.75
N SER A 486 -6.56 6.36 -39.79
CA SER A 486 -7.44 6.64 -40.93
C SER A 486 -8.82 7.09 -40.47
N ARG A 487 -9.50 7.82 -41.35
CA ARG A 487 -10.88 8.27 -41.15
C ARG A 487 -11.84 7.08 -41.13
N GLU A 488 -11.64 6.10 -42.00
CA GLU A 488 -12.54 4.95 -42.17
C GLU A 488 -12.51 4.05 -40.93
N ALA A 489 -11.33 3.86 -40.33
CA ALA A 489 -11.16 3.06 -39.11
C ALA A 489 -11.92 3.67 -37.90
N ARG A 490 -12.16 4.99 -37.88
CA ARG A 490 -12.89 5.67 -36.80
C ARG A 490 -14.41 5.47 -36.86
N TRP A 491 -14.94 5.07 -38.01
CA TRP A 491 -16.38 5.00 -38.23
C TRP A 491 -17.08 4.01 -37.30
N LEU A 492 -16.65 2.74 -37.31
CA LEU A 492 -17.29 1.70 -36.52
C LEU A 492 -17.21 1.97 -35.00
N PRO A 493 -16.04 2.34 -34.43
CA PRO A 493 -15.96 2.76 -33.04
C PRO A 493 -16.87 3.93 -32.68
N THR A 494 -17.01 4.91 -33.58
CA THR A 494 -17.90 6.07 -33.37
C THR A 494 -19.35 5.63 -33.29
N LEU A 495 -19.78 4.76 -34.22
CA LEU A 495 -21.13 4.19 -34.22
C LEU A 495 -21.40 3.39 -32.94
N LEU A 496 -20.50 2.46 -32.58
CA LEU A 496 -20.66 1.63 -31.38
C LEU A 496 -20.74 2.47 -30.11
N ALA A 497 -19.87 3.47 -29.97
CA ALA A 497 -19.90 4.35 -28.81
C ALA A 497 -21.18 5.20 -28.75
N ALA A 498 -21.69 5.67 -29.89
CA ALA A 498 -22.97 6.36 -29.97
C ALA A 498 -24.15 5.44 -29.59
N VAL A 499 -24.15 4.19 -30.06
CA VAL A 499 -25.20 3.20 -29.76
C VAL A 499 -25.25 2.88 -28.26
N HIS A 500 -24.08 2.76 -27.62
CA HIS A 500 -23.90 2.34 -26.23
C HIS A 500 -23.71 3.49 -25.22
N GLY A 501 -23.86 4.75 -25.66
CA GLY A 501 -23.79 5.92 -24.80
C GLY A 501 -22.43 6.12 -24.11
N LYS A 502 -21.32 5.85 -24.81
CA LYS A 502 -19.96 5.94 -24.26
C LYS A 502 -19.34 7.31 -24.52
N LEU A 503 -18.55 7.81 -23.56
CA LEU A 503 -17.76 9.01 -23.77
C LEU A 503 -16.63 8.71 -24.75
N VAL A 504 -16.55 9.48 -25.83
CA VAL A 504 -15.49 9.33 -26.84
C VAL A 504 -14.61 10.57 -26.84
N ILE A 505 -13.30 10.35 -26.81
CA ILE A 505 -12.28 11.35 -27.08
C ILE A 505 -11.54 10.97 -28.36
N ASN A 506 -11.73 11.76 -29.40
CA ASN A 506 -11.11 11.57 -30.70
C ASN A 506 -9.89 12.48 -30.82
N ALA A 507 -8.75 11.94 -31.26
CA ALA A 507 -7.55 12.72 -31.55
C ALA A 507 -7.02 12.40 -32.94
N ALA A 508 -6.65 13.42 -33.71
CA ALA A 508 -6.21 13.31 -35.10
C ALA A 508 -5.05 14.28 -35.37
N LEU A 509 -4.15 13.87 -36.27
CA LEU A 509 -2.91 14.58 -36.57
C LEU A 509 -2.76 14.79 -38.06
N GLY A 510 -2.57 16.04 -38.48
CA GLY A 510 -2.03 16.41 -39.79
C GLY A 510 -0.50 16.56 -39.77
N PHE A 511 0.06 17.18 -40.80
CA PHE A 511 1.50 17.46 -40.88
C PHE A 511 1.99 18.35 -39.72
N ASP A 512 1.37 19.52 -39.55
CA ASP A 512 1.72 20.55 -38.56
C ASP A 512 0.55 20.96 -37.65
N SER A 513 -0.61 20.32 -37.80
CA SER A 513 -1.84 20.60 -37.07
C SER A 513 -2.41 19.36 -36.40
N TYR A 514 -3.26 19.57 -35.38
CA TYR A 514 -3.93 18.51 -34.66
C TYR A 514 -5.38 18.89 -34.33
N THR A 515 -6.20 17.88 -34.07
CA THR A 515 -7.54 18.07 -33.49
C THR A 515 -7.78 17.07 -32.38
N VAL A 516 -8.37 17.56 -31.28
CA VAL A 516 -8.86 16.76 -30.15
C VAL A 516 -10.32 17.13 -29.94
N GLN A 517 -11.21 16.14 -29.94
CA GLN A 517 -12.65 16.35 -29.90
C GLN A 517 -13.32 15.36 -28.95
N ARG A 518 -14.29 15.82 -28.17
CA ARG A 518 -15.22 14.93 -27.48
C ARG A 518 -16.49 14.75 -28.32
N HIS A 519 -17.01 13.54 -28.43
CA HIS A 519 -18.28 13.34 -29.13
C HIS A 519 -19.47 13.69 -28.23
N GLY A 520 -20.55 14.15 -28.87
CA GLY A 520 -21.83 14.29 -28.17
C GLY A 520 -22.50 12.96 -27.85
N THR A 521 -23.33 12.98 -26.81
CA THR A 521 -24.12 11.83 -26.35
C THR A 521 -25.33 11.60 -27.26
N ARG A 522 -25.84 10.36 -27.28
CA ARG A 522 -26.94 9.93 -28.15
C ARG A 522 -27.98 9.14 -27.35
N ASP A 523 -28.70 9.87 -26.51
CA ASP A 523 -29.85 9.35 -25.76
C ASP A 523 -31.15 9.50 -26.55
N ASN A 524 -31.99 8.45 -26.58
CA ASN A 524 -33.25 8.38 -27.35
C ASN A 524 -34.36 9.33 -26.88
N VAL A 525 -34.07 10.29 -25.99
CA VAL A 525 -35.09 11.06 -25.24
C VAL A 525 -35.27 12.49 -25.78
N ARG A 526 -34.38 12.97 -26.65
CA ARG A 526 -34.34 14.38 -27.12
C ARG A 526 -34.73 14.54 -28.59
N PRO A 527 -35.21 15.74 -29.01
CA PRO A 527 -35.66 16.01 -30.38
C PRO A 527 -34.58 15.72 -31.43
N ASP A 528 -35.02 15.39 -32.65
CA ASP A 528 -34.14 14.95 -33.76
C ASP A 528 -33.20 16.06 -34.29
N SER A 529 -33.59 17.33 -34.18
CA SER A 529 -32.78 18.48 -34.60
C SER A 529 -32.16 19.22 -33.41
N PRO A 530 -30.85 19.52 -33.42
CA PRO A 530 -30.25 20.39 -32.40
C PRO A 530 -30.75 21.83 -32.53
N ASP A 531 -30.66 22.60 -31.46
CA ASP A 531 -30.84 24.05 -31.51
C ASP A 531 -29.58 24.71 -32.07
N PHE A 532 -29.65 25.18 -33.32
CA PHE A 532 -28.55 25.86 -34.00
C PHE A 532 -28.37 27.32 -33.58
N THR A 533 -29.29 27.88 -32.80
CA THR A 533 -29.18 29.26 -32.28
C THR A 533 -28.31 29.34 -31.03
N MET A 534 -27.96 28.18 -30.44
CA MET A 534 -27.23 28.08 -29.19
C MET A 534 -25.73 27.96 -29.45
N HIS A 535 -24.97 29.00 -29.12
CA HIS A 535 -23.52 29.01 -29.34
C HIS A 535 -22.77 27.98 -28.46
N ASN A 536 -23.22 27.71 -27.23
CA ASN A 536 -22.60 26.80 -26.25
C ASN A 536 -23.42 25.50 -26.03
N PRO A 537 -23.55 24.62 -27.03
CA PRO A 537 -24.40 23.43 -26.96
C PRO A 537 -23.99 22.47 -25.85
N ALA A 538 -24.99 21.81 -25.27
CA ALA A 538 -24.83 20.70 -24.32
C ALA A 538 -24.37 19.42 -25.04
N GLY A 539 -23.89 18.44 -24.26
CA GLY A 539 -23.35 17.18 -24.80
C GLY A 539 -24.24 16.48 -25.82
N ALA A 540 -25.56 16.41 -25.58
CA ALA A 540 -26.51 15.79 -26.52
C ALA A 540 -26.58 16.46 -27.91
N ASP A 541 -26.22 17.73 -28.01
CA ASP A 541 -26.28 18.54 -29.24
C ASP A 541 -24.90 18.66 -29.93
N LEU A 542 -23.84 18.12 -29.31
CA LEU A 542 -22.51 18.09 -29.91
C LEU A 542 -22.40 17.06 -31.03
N GLY A 543 -21.67 17.44 -32.08
CA GLY A 543 -21.32 16.58 -33.19
C GLY A 543 -20.34 15.49 -32.80
N CYS A 544 -20.24 14.47 -33.64
CA CYS A 544 -19.10 13.55 -33.64
C CYS A 544 -18.10 14.00 -34.71
N TYR A 545 -17.01 13.25 -34.87
CA TYR A 545 -15.99 13.49 -35.90
C TYR A 545 -16.58 13.62 -37.32
N PHE A 546 -17.63 12.87 -37.64
CA PHE A 546 -18.26 12.82 -38.97
C PHE A 546 -19.45 13.79 -39.16
N CYS A 547 -19.73 14.68 -38.21
CA CYS A 547 -20.88 15.60 -38.32
C CYS A 547 -20.63 16.79 -39.27
N ASN A 548 -19.36 17.14 -39.54
CA ASN A 548 -19.01 18.17 -40.53
C ASN A 548 -18.79 17.58 -41.93
N ASP A 549 -19.08 16.30 -42.12
CA ASP A 549 -18.75 15.60 -43.36
C ASP A 549 -19.94 15.55 -44.30
N ILE A 550 -19.68 15.84 -45.58
CA ILE A 550 -20.68 15.75 -46.66
C ILE A 550 -20.54 14.47 -47.49
N THR A 551 -19.68 13.53 -47.10
CA THR A 551 -19.46 12.26 -47.82
C THR A 551 -19.36 11.05 -46.88
N GLN A 552 -19.69 9.85 -47.38
CA GLN A 552 -19.43 8.59 -46.67
C GLN A 552 -17.91 8.33 -46.55
N PRO A 553 -17.42 7.84 -45.38
CA PRO A 553 -16.05 7.33 -45.30
C PRO A 553 -15.87 6.18 -46.31
N GLY A 554 -14.92 6.33 -47.23
CA GLY A 554 -14.61 5.38 -48.30
C GLY A 554 -13.10 5.25 -48.52
N ASN A 555 -12.68 4.42 -49.48
CA ASN A 555 -11.25 4.18 -49.75
C ASN A 555 -10.54 5.47 -50.22
N SER A 556 -9.90 6.17 -49.29
CA SER A 556 -9.43 7.55 -49.41
C SER A 556 -8.03 7.68 -50.03
N GLN A 557 -7.56 6.71 -50.83
CA GLN A 557 -6.24 6.80 -51.48
C GLN A 557 -6.10 7.99 -52.46
N MET A 558 -7.18 8.71 -52.77
CA MET A 558 -7.21 9.80 -53.74
C MET A 558 -7.37 11.22 -53.15
N ASP A 559 -7.89 11.39 -51.92
CA ASP A 559 -8.11 12.72 -51.31
C ASP A 559 -7.47 12.81 -49.92
N ARG A 560 -6.44 13.67 -49.79
CA ARG A 560 -5.59 13.80 -48.58
C ARG A 560 -6.34 14.47 -47.44
N THR A 561 -6.98 13.69 -46.57
CA THR A 561 -7.54 14.18 -45.30
C THR A 561 -6.45 14.34 -44.23
N LEU A 562 -6.74 15.14 -43.19
CA LEU A 562 -5.86 15.40 -42.04
C LEU A 562 -5.28 14.10 -41.46
N ASP A 563 -6.09 13.04 -41.37
CA ASP A 563 -5.75 11.78 -40.68
C ASP A 563 -4.68 10.93 -41.36
N GLN A 564 -4.54 11.01 -42.69
CA GLN A 564 -3.63 10.15 -43.44
C GLN A 564 -2.13 10.49 -43.26
N GLN A 565 -1.80 11.54 -42.51
CA GLN A 565 -0.42 12.02 -42.33
C GLN A 565 0.18 11.63 -40.96
N CYS A 566 -0.42 10.70 -40.22
CA CYS A 566 0.07 10.28 -38.90
C CYS A 566 1.54 9.81 -38.89
N THR A 567 2.07 9.29 -40.01
CA THR A 567 3.48 8.89 -40.19
C THR A 567 4.41 10.03 -40.59
N VAL A 568 3.88 11.09 -41.20
CA VAL A 568 4.62 12.26 -41.71
C VAL A 568 4.20 13.52 -40.94
N SER A 569 3.93 13.40 -39.64
CA SER A 569 3.62 14.53 -38.78
C SER A 569 4.88 15.06 -38.08
N ARG A 570 4.89 16.35 -37.74
CA ARG A 570 5.91 16.96 -36.87
C ARG A 570 5.89 16.23 -35.51
N PRO A 571 7.03 15.70 -35.02
CA PRO A 571 7.05 14.80 -33.86
C PRO A 571 6.40 15.32 -32.57
N GLY A 572 6.38 16.65 -32.37
CA GLY A 572 5.79 17.32 -31.21
C GLY A 572 4.26 17.24 -31.11
N LEU A 573 3.57 17.01 -32.23
CA LEU A 573 2.11 17.07 -32.29
C LEU A 573 1.43 15.99 -31.46
N ALA A 574 1.98 14.78 -31.49
CA ALA A 574 1.37 13.66 -30.79
C ALA A 574 1.43 13.82 -29.27
N GLN A 575 2.47 14.46 -28.72
CA GLN A 575 2.52 14.74 -27.28
C GLN A 575 1.52 15.84 -26.91
N VAL A 576 1.40 16.89 -27.72
CA VAL A 576 0.42 17.97 -27.49
C VAL A 576 -1.00 17.43 -27.56
N ALA A 577 -1.37 16.78 -28.66
CA ALA A 577 -2.70 16.21 -28.84
C ALA A 577 -3.02 15.11 -27.82
N GLY A 578 -2.06 14.23 -27.52
CA GLY A 578 -2.23 13.18 -26.52
C GLY A 578 -2.41 13.72 -25.10
N GLY A 579 -1.67 14.76 -24.73
CA GLY A 579 -1.85 15.47 -23.45
C GLY A 579 -3.24 16.10 -23.36
N LEU A 580 -3.62 16.90 -24.36
CA LEU A 580 -4.92 17.57 -24.40
C LEU A 580 -6.10 16.58 -24.39
N ALA A 581 -5.98 15.44 -25.06
CA ALA A 581 -7.00 14.40 -25.05
C ALA A 581 -7.24 13.84 -23.64
N VAL A 582 -6.18 13.59 -22.87
CA VAL A 582 -6.30 13.09 -21.50
C VAL A 582 -6.78 14.19 -20.55
N GLU A 583 -6.28 15.42 -20.67
CA GLU A 583 -6.76 16.54 -19.85
C GLU A 583 -8.24 16.84 -20.07
N LEU A 584 -8.72 16.75 -21.32
CA LEU A 584 -10.14 16.88 -21.63
C LEU A 584 -10.96 15.76 -20.98
N MET A 585 -10.48 14.50 -21.05
CA MET A 585 -11.12 13.37 -20.38
C MET A 585 -11.18 13.59 -18.86
N VAL A 586 -10.07 13.96 -18.24
CA VAL A 586 -9.99 14.19 -16.79
C VAL A 586 -10.92 15.32 -16.39
N SER A 587 -10.91 16.45 -17.11
CA SER A 587 -11.81 17.58 -16.86
C SER A 587 -13.28 17.18 -16.95
N LEU A 588 -13.68 16.40 -17.97
CA LEU A 588 -15.04 15.87 -18.09
C LEU A 588 -15.38 14.92 -16.93
N THR A 589 -14.46 14.02 -16.53
CA THR A 589 -14.71 13.14 -15.37
C THR A 589 -14.90 13.93 -14.08
N GLN A 590 -14.26 15.08 -13.93
CA GLN A 590 -14.46 15.93 -12.75
C GLN A 590 -15.68 16.85 -12.85
N HIS A 591 -16.21 17.08 -14.06
CA HIS A 591 -17.39 17.93 -14.26
C HIS A 591 -18.66 17.27 -13.69
N PRO A 592 -19.55 18.02 -13.00
CA PRO A 592 -20.81 17.50 -12.48
C PRO A 592 -21.70 16.86 -13.57
N GLU A 593 -21.78 17.51 -14.74
CA GLU A 593 -22.57 17.06 -15.90
C GLU A 593 -21.84 16.02 -16.79
N TYR A 594 -20.59 15.67 -16.48
CA TYR A 594 -19.80 14.68 -17.24
C TYR A 594 -19.84 14.93 -18.77
N ALA A 595 -20.41 14.00 -19.54
CA ALA A 595 -20.51 14.08 -20.99
C ALA A 595 -21.54 15.12 -21.49
N GLU A 596 -22.53 15.48 -20.67
CA GLU A 596 -23.57 16.47 -20.99
C GLU A 596 -23.09 17.92 -20.84
N ALA A 597 -21.93 18.12 -20.22
CA ALA A 597 -21.36 19.44 -19.98
C ALA A 597 -21.34 20.30 -21.25
N ARG A 598 -21.73 21.56 -21.12
CA ARG A 598 -21.77 22.53 -22.23
C ARG A 598 -20.38 22.82 -22.76
N ALA A 599 -20.27 23.08 -24.07
CA ALA A 599 -18.99 23.36 -24.70
C ALA A 599 -18.48 24.76 -24.36
N LEU A 600 -17.22 24.86 -23.92
CA LEU A 600 -16.50 26.13 -23.77
C LEU A 600 -16.20 26.76 -25.14
N ILE A 601 -16.48 28.06 -25.28
CA ILE A 601 -16.17 28.88 -26.48
C ILE A 601 -15.12 29.95 -26.13
N ALA A 602 -14.45 30.50 -27.15
CA ALA A 602 -13.36 31.46 -27.00
C ALA A 602 -13.76 32.82 -26.36
N ASP A 603 -15.01 33.28 -26.49
CA ASP A 603 -15.46 34.56 -25.90
C ASP A 603 -15.71 34.50 -24.38
N ASP A 604 -15.91 33.29 -23.82
CA ASP A 604 -16.06 33.05 -22.38
C ASP A 604 -14.73 33.15 -21.60
N ARG A 605 -13.64 33.60 -22.23
CA ARG A 605 -12.31 33.74 -21.60
C ARG A 605 -12.19 34.93 -20.64
N SER A 606 -13.23 35.75 -20.50
CA SER A 606 -13.12 37.08 -19.89
C SER A 606 -13.12 37.12 -18.36
N GLU A 607 -13.65 36.15 -17.61
CA GLU A 607 -13.46 36.12 -16.14
C GLU A 607 -13.46 34.69 -15.53
N PRO A 608 -12.42 34.26 -14.79
CA PRO A 608 -12.38 32.92 -14.18
C PRO A 608 -13.34 32.69 -12.99
N HIS A 609 -14.09 33.72 -12.56
CA HIS A 609 -14.75 33.74 -11.26
C HIS A 609 -16.14 34.39 -11.16
N SER A 610 -16.74 34.91 -12.24
CA SER A 610 -18.01 35.66 -12.13
C SER A 610 -19.29 34.95 -12.55
N ASP A 611 -19.24 33.75 -13.16
CA ASP A 611 -20.47 33.06 -13.59
C ASP A 611 -20.57 31.63 -13.07
N VAL A 612 -20.76 31.50 -11.76
CA VAL A 612 -21.32 30.28 -11.15
C VAL A 612 -22.80 30.10 -11.54
N GLU A 613 -23.45 31.14 -12.09
CA GLU A 613 -24.86 31.09 -12.50
C GLU A 613 -25.09 30.54 -13.92
N HIS A 614 -24.05 30.41 -14.77
CA HIS A 614 -24.17 29.97 -16.18
C HIS A 614 -23.50 28.62 -16.52
N GLY A 615 -23.36 27.69 -15.57
CA GLY A 615 -23.26 26.24 -15.84
C GLY A 615 -22.07 25.70 -16.67
N GLY A 616 -21.03 26.49 -16.97
CA GLY A 616 -19.94 26.08 -17.88
C GLY A 616 -18.58 25.77 -17.23
N GLY A 617 -18.37 26.11 -15.96
CA GLY A 617 -17.08 25.98 -15.28
C GLY A 617 -16.88 24.63 -14.59
N GLY A 618 -16.02 23.76 -15.16
CA GLY A 618 -15.58 22.53 -14.50
C GLY A 618 -14.50 22.78 -13.43
N LEU A 619 -14.34 21.83 -12.51
CA LEU A 619 -13.34 21.88 -11.42
C LEU A 619 -11.90 22.14 -11.92
N LEU A 620 -11.58 21.67 -13.12
CA LEU A 620 -10.26 21.82 -13.75
C LEU A 620 -10.27 22.81 -14.93
N GLY A 621 -11.30 23.66 -15.01
CA GLY A 621 -11.55 24.57 -16.12
C GLY A 621 -12.72 24.14 -17.00
N GLY A 622 -12.98 24.92 -18.05
CA GLY A 622 -14.05 24.64 -19.02
C GLY A 622 -13.72 23.46 -19.95
N VAL A 623 -14.77 22.82 -20.46
CA VAL A 623 -14.64 21.61 -21.30
C VAL A 623 -15.04 21.89 -22.75
N PRO A 624 -14.07 22.19 -23.65
CA PRO A 624 -14.39 22.47 -25.04
C PRO A 624 -14.97 21.25 -25.76
N HIS A 625 -15.65 21.49 -26.88
CA HIS A 625 -16.07 20.42 -27.79
C HIS A 625 -14.90 19.95 -28.66
N THR A 626 -14.31 20.85 -29.45
CA THR A 626 -13.16 20.58 -30.30
C THR A 626 -12.04 21.57 -30.01
N ILE A 627 -10.83 21.05 -29.85
CA ILE A 627 -9.58 21.81 -29.79
C ILE A 627 -8.85 21.57 -31.11
N ARG A 628 -8.56 22.64 -31.85
CA ARG A 628 -7.73 22.60 -33.05
C ARG A 628 -6.50 23.44 -32.82
N GLY A 629 -5.32 22.93 -33.15
CA GLY A 629 -4.10 23.70 -33.03
C GLY A 629 -3.15 23.48 -34.19
N SER A 630 -2.28 24.46 -34.41
CA SER A 630 -1.24 24.41 -35.43
C SER A 630 0.11 24.83 -34.84
N LEU A 631 1.15 24.04 -35.12
CA LEU A 631 2.53 24.36 -34.78
C LEU A 631 3.18 25.31 -35.79
N TRP A 632 2.47 25.69 -36.85
CA TRP A 632 2.94 26.69 -37.79
C TRP A 632 2.88 28.09 -37.15
N ASN A 633 1.72 28.46 -36.61
CA ASN A 633 1.47 29.75 -35.95
C ASN A 633 1.40 29.65 -34.42
N TYR A 634 1.49 28.45 -33.84
CA TYR A 634 1.36 28.19 -32.40
C TYR A 634 -0.01 28.58 -31.81
N GLU A 635 -1.05 28.65 -32.66
CA GLU A 635 -2.41 28.99 -32.22
C GLU A 635 -3.22 27.75 -31.84
N THR A 636 -4.15 27.94 -30.90
CA THR A 636 -5.15 26.95 -30.51
C THR A 636 -6.53 27.60 -30.56
N HIS A 637 -7.40 27.03 -31.39
CA HIS A 637 -8.78 27.45 -31.63
C HIS A 637 -9.75 26.45 -31.00
N LEU A 638 -10.77 26.96 -30.30
CA LEU A 638 -11.86 26.16 -29.77
C LEU A 638 -13.03 26.27 -30.73
N THR A 639 -13.47 25.14 -31.29
CA THR A 639 -14.58 25.13 -32.25
C THR A 639 -15.68 24.19 -31.79
N VAL A 640 -16.90 24.55 -32.17
CA VAL A 640 -18.11 23.78 -31.88
C VAL A 640 -18.68 23.25 -33.19
N THR A 641 -19.17 22.02 -33.15
CA THR A 641 -19.93 21.43 -34.25
C THR A 641 -21.20 20.88 -33.68
N HIS A 642 -22.33 21.30 -34.25
CA HIS A 642 -23.63 20.77 -33.87
C HIS A 642 -23.83 19.37 -34.45
N ARG A 643 -24.63 18.57 -33.76
CA ARG A 643 -25.05 17.26 -34.23
C ARG A 643 -25.76 17.37 -35.58
N PHE A 644 -25.20 16.75 -36.61
CA PHE A 644 -25.83 16.71 -37.91
C PHE A 644 -26.86 15.56 -38.01
N PRO A 645 -28.16 15.83 -38.30
CA PRO A 645 -29.20 14.79 -38.32
C PRO A 645 -28.97 13.69 -39.37
N ALA A 646 -28.33 14.02 -40.49
CA ALA A 646 -27.97 13.06 -41.55
C ALA A 646 -26.51 12.57 -41.46
N CYS A 647 -25.88 12.66 -40.28
CA CYS A 647 -24.51 12.20 -40.09
C CYS A 647 -24.37 10.69 -40.36
N THR A 648 -23.35 10.31 -41.13
CA THR A 648 -23.04 8.93 -41.52
C THR A 648 -22.51 8.03 -40.39
N ALA A 649 -22.36 8.54 -39.16
CA ALA A 649 -21.82 7.78 -38.03
C ALA A 649 -22.68 7.84 -36.74
N CYS A 650 -23.38 8.94 -36.46
CA CYS A 650 -24.11 9.11 -35.20
C CYS A 650 -25.56 9.61 -35.35
N SER A 651 -26.13 9.50 -36.55
CA SER A 651 -27.52 9.90 -36.80
C SER A 651 -28.52 8.89 -36.21
N THR A 652 -29.69 9.39 -35.82
CA THR A 652 -30.78 8.55 -35.27
C THR A 652 -31.19 7.41 -36.22
N PRO A 653 -31.35 7.61 -37.55
CA PRO A 653 -31.65 6.53 -38.48
C PRO A 653 -30.60 5.41 -38.48
N LEU A 654 -29.32 5.76 -38.52
CA LEU A 654 -28.23 4.78 -38.52
C LEU A 654 -28.16 3.99 -37.20
N ILE A 655 -28.26 4.68 -36.06
CA ILE A 655 -28.25 4.05 -34.74
C ILE A 655 -29.42 3.04 -34.62
N ASN A 656 -30.61 3.43 -35.08
CA ASN A 656 -31.79 2.57 -35.05
C ASN A 656 -31.65 1.37 -35.99
N GLU A 657 -31.06 1.56 -37.17
CA GLU A 657 -30.81 0.47 -38.11
C GLU A 657 -29.78 -0.52 -37.57
N PHE A 658 -28.69 -0.03 -36.96
CA PHE A 658 -27.70 -0.86 -36.29
C PHE A 658 -28.32 -1.69 -35.16
N ARG A 659 -29.18 -1.10 -34.32
CA ARG A 659 -29.90 -1.84 -33.26
C ARG A 659 -30.82 -2.94 -33.81
N LYS A 660 -31.34 -2.79 -35.03
CA LYS A 660 -32.23 -3.78 -35.67
C LYS A 660 -31.48 -4.89 -36.40
N LYS A 661 -30.44 -4.53 -37.15
CA LYS A 661 -29.76 -5.44 -38.09
C LYS A 661 -28.33 -5.84 -37.66
N GLY A 662 -27.77 -5.18 -36.65
CA GLY A 662 -26.46 -5.49 -36.09
C GLY A 662 -25.35 -5.52 -37.14
N PHE A 663 -24.66 -6.67 -37.22
CA PHE A 663 -23.51 -6.86 -38.12
C PHE A 663 -23.81 -6.61 -39.60
N ASP A 664 -25.04 -6.81 -40.07
CA ASP A 664 -25.39 -6.62 -41.48
C ASP A 664 -25.21 -5.15 -41.91
N VAL A 665 -25.41 -4.19 -40.99
CA VAL A 665 -25.16 -2.76 -41.26
C VAL A 665 -23.67 -2.49 -41.46
N ILE A 666 -22.80 -3.17 -40.71
CA ILE A 666 -21.35 -3.07 -40.86
C ILE A 666 -20.94 -3.67 -42.21
N LEU A 667 -21.45 -4.85 -42.53
CA LEU A 667 -21.13 -5.55 -43.77
C LEU A 667 -21.55 -4.73 -45.00
N ASN A 668 -22.75 -4.16 -44.97
CA ASN A 668 -23.25 -3.30 -46.05
C ASN A 668 -22.43 -2.01 -46.15
N ALA A 669 -22.05 -1.39 -45.03
CA ALA A 669 -21.17 -0.21 -45.05
C ALA A 669 -19.77 -0.51 -45.65
N CYS A 670 -19.26 -1.72 -45.48
CA CYS A 670 -18.00 -2.17 -46.08
C CYS A 670 -18.12 -2.47 -47.58
N ASN A 671 -19.22 -3.13 -47.99
CA ASN A 671 -19.34 -3.72 -49.33
C ASN A 671 -20.13 -2.88 -50.33
N GLU A 672 -21.09 -2.08 -49.87
CA GLU A 672 -21.99 -1.31 -50.72
C GLU A 672 -21.56 0.17 -50.78
N PRO A 673 -21.31 0.71 -51.98
CA PRO A 673 -21.00 2.13 -52.13
C PRO A 673 -22.22 2.99 -51.76
N ASN A 674 -21.98 4.11 -51.08
CA ASN A 674 -22.99 5.11 -50.68
C ASN A 674 -24.12 4.57 -49.78
N TYR A 675 -24.02 3.35 -49.26
CA TYR A 675 -25.01 2.75 -48.36
C TYR A 675 -25.32 3.64 -47.16
N LEU A 676 -24.29 4.22 -46.54
CA LEU A 676 -24.46 5.08 -45.38
C LEU A 676 -25.13 6.41 -45.73
N GLU A 677 -24.83 6.97 -46.91
CA GLU A 677 -25.45 8.22 -47.38
C GLU A 677 -26.94 8.03 -47.68
N HIS A 678 -27.30 6.88 -48.26
CA HIS A 678 -28.69 6.49 -48.50
C HIS A 678 -29.44 6.25 -47.19
N LEU A 679 -28.84 5.50 -46.26
CA LEU A 679 -29.47 5.17 -44.97
C LEU A 679 -29.75 6.41 -44.11
N THR A 680 -28.89 7.41 -44.19
CA THR A 680 -28.98 8.62 -43.36
C THR A 680 -29.74 9.76 -44.01
N GLY A 681 -30.14 9.63 -45.28
CA GLY A 681 -30.81 10.69 -46.04
C GLY A 681 -29.87 11.80 -46.54
N LEU A 682 -28.55 11.62 -46.39
CA LEU A 682 -27.54 12.58 -46.88
C LEU A 682 -27.60 12.71 -48.41
N ASN A 683 -27.82 11.62 -49.13
CA ASN A 683 -27.89 11.64 -50.60
C ASN A 683 -29.10 12.45 -51.10
N ASP A 684 -30.24 12.38 -50.40
CA ASP A 684 -31.42 13.18 -50.73
C ASP A 684 -31.23 14.66 -50.39
N LEU A 685 -30.44 14.95 -49.35
CA LEU A 685 -30.03 16.30 -49.00
C LEU A 685 -29.13 16.88 -50.09
N LEU A 686 -28.07 16.18 -50.50
CA LEU A 686 -27.11 16.61 -51.54
C LEU A 686 -27.74 16.85 -52.92
N LYS A 687 -28.90 16.26 -53.22
CA LYS A 687 -29.63 16.46 -54.48
C LYS A 687 -30.56 17.67 -54.49
N ARG A 688 -30.66 18.40 -53.37
CA ARG A 688 -31.51 19.58 -53.26
C ARG A 688 -30.97 20.73 -54.12
N PRO A 689 -31.77 21.32 -55.02
CA PRO A 689 -31.31 22.35 -55.96
C PRO A 689 -30.96 23.69 -55.28
N ASP A 690 -31.42 23.91 -54.05
CA ASP A 690 -31.15 25.07 -53.18
C ASP A 690 -29.90 24.90 -52.30
N LEU A 691 -29.18 23.76 -52.39
CA LEU A 691 -28.04 23.50 -51.51
C LEU A 691 -26.87 24.46 -51.74
N ASP A 692 -26.59 24.82 -53.00
CA ASP A 692 -25.51 25.76 -53.35
C ASP A 692 -25.82 27.17 -52.81
N GLU A 693 -27.08 27.61 -52.86
CA GLU A 693 -27.52 28.89 -52.27
C GLU A 693 -27.49 28.86 -50.73
N LEU A 694 -27.82 27.71 -50.12
CA LEU A 694 -27.82 27.54 -48.67
C LEU A 694 -26.39 27.46 -48.09
N CYS A 695 -25.48 26.77 -48.77
CA CYS A 695 -24.05 26.74 -48.40
C CYS A 695 -23.42 28.13 -48.54
N PHE A 696 -23.76 28.86 -49.62
CA PHE A 696 -23.29 30.24 -49.82
C PHE A 696 -23.82 31.21 -48.74
N ALA A 697 -25.07 31.03 -48.29
CA ALA A 697 -25.65 31.82 -47.21
C ALA A 697 -25.02 31.54 -45.83
N ILE A 698 -24.61 30.29 -45.58
CA ILE A 698 -23.92 29.90 -44.33
C ILE A 698 -22.49 30.44 -44.31
N ASP A 699 -21.75 30.34 -45.42
CA ASP A 699 -20.38 30.87 -45.52
C ASP A 699 -20.36 32.42 -45.45
N SER A 700 -21.29 33.11 -46.12
CA SER A 700 -21.38 34.58 -46.10
C SER A 700 -21.82 35.18 -44.75
N SER A 701 -22.53 34.42 -43.91
CA SER A 701 -22.90 34.86 -42.56
C SER A 701 -21.72 34.90 -41.57
N SER A 702 -20.54 34.39 -41.96
CA SER A 702 -19.33 34.37 -41.11
C SER A 702 -18.34 35.51 -41.37
N GLU A 703 -18.55 36.33 -42.42
CA GLU A 703 -17.62 37.41 -42.81
C GLU A 703 -18.15 38.84 -42.56
N ASP A 704 -19.43 39.05 -42.22
CA ASP A 704 -20.08 40.38 -42.25
C ASP A 704 -20.40 41.03 -40.88
N GLU A 705 -19.59 40.82 -39.82
CA GLU A 705 -19.72 41.57 -38.55
C GLU A 705 -18.58 42.57 -38.25
N ASN A 706 -17.73 42.94 -39.23
CA ASN A 706 -16.62 43.89 -39.01
C ASN A 706 -16.51 45.03 -40.04
N GLU A 707 -17.64 45.61 -40.49
CA GLU A 707 -17.60 46.92 -41.16
C GLU A 707 -18.49 47.94 -40.44
N GLU A 708 -17.90 48.71 -39.51
CA GLU A 708 -18.47 49.99 -39.08
C GLU A 708 -18.44 50.99 -40.26
N PRO A 709 -19.55 51.70 -40.56
CA PRO A 709 -19.56 52.71 -41.60
C PRO A 709 -18.80 53.96 -41.15
N GLY A 710 -17.62 54.17 -41.73
CA GLY A 710 -16.76 55.32 -41.47
C GLY A 710 -17.47 56.66 -41.71
N HIS A 711 -17.57 57.46 -40.65
CA HIS A 711 -17.92 58.87 -40.69
C HIS A 711 -16.82 59.71 -41.38
N PRO A 712 -17.14 60.73 -42.18
CA PRO A 712 -16.15 61.50 -42.93
C PRO A 712 -15.55 62.66 -42.13
N ASN A 713 -14.36 63.11 -42.58
CA ASN A 713 -13.61 64.34 -42.25
C ASN A 713 -12.74 64.35 -40.98
N HIS A 714 -11.42 64.48 -41.14
CA HIS A 714 -10.76 65.80 -41.17
C HIS A 714 -9.25 65.71 -41.42
N LYS A 715 -8.81 66.49 -42.43
CA LYS A 715 -7.46 66.97 -42.78
C LYS A 715 -6.49 66.03 -43.48
#